data_AF-K1VXR7-F1
#
_entry.id   AF-K1VXR7-F1
#
_cell.length_a   1.000
_cell.length_b   1.000
_cell.length_c   1.000
_cell.angle_alpha   90.00
_cell.angle_beta   90.00
_cell.angle_gamma   90.00
#
_symmetry.space_group_name_H-M   'P 1'
#
loop_
_entity.id
_entity.type
_entity.pdbx_description
1 polymer ?
#
loop_
_entity_poly.entity_id
_entity_poly.type
_entity_poly.pdbx_seq_one_letter_code
_entity_poly.pdbx_strand_id
1 'polypeptide(L)'
;MVPPPKVSPVTGRQVPPYYLHASSVHFQDTQGRSVLLRGVNLSGSAKNPVKTPSWSQNGFWEDAEAATTDWIGSTLDLEDGSADIHLARLRAWGFNMLRFCFTWEALEPKPGKYDYEYMKYVVKCLYKIKEYGFRVYMDPHQDVWSRFSGGSGAPIWTIYACGVDPHNITPTYSALVHSDYPSREDPHPEELPCMIWSSNYYRAFGHLVWTLFFAGKTFAPKCIIDGKNIQDWLNDHYCDAVMELGKVIGEAPGLLDETVIGWDSINEPSEGLIGIENLNETPKNQTVFLGPVPTPFENMQLANGQVVEVPNYKFGPLGPAKDGTVVLDPKGKRLWLTPEADAERGAGKWGFVRGPEWQVGECIWAMHNVWDPARNKLLNPGYFHTLPEDPRHKVEFVHDFWRLHWMSYATAVRTWHPEAVHFMNTTVFKPLPELPESFLQHRACASPHYYDGLTLMTRHWGWFNADALGVMRGKYWSVIQALRIGEQNIRKCIQEQLGQLKADTTESLGRSYPTLIGEIGCPYDMDGKAAYGYANNGKGKGDYSQQQRAWDASVNACDGPNALNYTLWCYVPRNSHQWGDNWNGEDLSLWSQDDTRAIEDNGAGYDSFVSGGSRASSVTLTSRRPSPKGIELGTEVTAKLLLDGSRAVGAFCRPYPVATVGYPEDISFDINSTLCRIKVRVAPTDMPGVTQIYVPFVHYASDLEWRLDEAGRPTGASRSSSQQSLLEADPSSKTGRSTGNLELDIDVRASIGSWTTEGQYLYWTYDVPRTETTYTIEIRRNGGPLRVNYNAKRDQGLWADIKEYFGWD
;
A
#
# COMPACT_ATOMS: atom_id res chain seq x y z
N MET A 1 -13.63 -21.67 -19.88
CA MET A 1 -13.04 -20.43 -20.44
C MET A 1 -12.40 -20.74 -21.79
N VAL A 2 -12.20 -19.74 -22.63
CA VAL A 2 -11.44 -19.92 -23.88
C VAL A 2 -9.97 -20.19 -23.50
N PRO A 3 -9.30 -21.17 -24.12
CA PRO A 3 -7.86 -21.37 -23.92
C PRO A 3 -7.09 -20.08 -24.22
N PRO A 4 -6.06 -19.75 -23.40
CA PRO A 4 -5.29 -18.53 -23.62
C PRO A 4 -4.55 -18.57 -24.96
N PRO A 5 -4.33 -17.41 -25.60
CA PRO A 5 -3.60 -17.34 -26.86
C PRO A 5 -2.16 -17.80 -26.68
N LYS A 6 -1.62 -18.56 -27.64
CA LYS A 6 -0.22 -19.03 -27.61
C LYS A 6 0.79 -17.98 -28.09
N VAL A 7 0.29 -16.87 -28.62
CA VAL A 7 1.07 -15.78 -29.21
C VAL A 7 0.65 -14.48 -28.52
N SER A 8 1.63 -13.63 -28.21
CA SER A 8 1.36 -12.33 -27.60
C SER A 8 0.56 -11.44 -28.57
N PRO A 9 -0.52 -10.79 -28.08
CA PRO A 9 -1.25 -9.81 -28.88
C PRO A 9 -0.44 -8.53 -29.15
N VAL A 10 0.63 -8.28 -28.40
CA VAL A 10 1.48 -7.08 -28.56
C VAL A 10 2.63 -7.36 -29.51
N THR A 11 3.41 -8.40 -29.27
CA THR A 11 4.65 -8.66 -30.03
C THR A 11 4.48 -9.62 -31.19
N GLY A 12 3.36 -10.36 -31.26
CA GLY A 12 3.16 -11.41 -32.25
C GLY A 12 4.08 -12.62 -32.09
N ARG A 13 4.82 -12.72 -30.97
CA ARG A 13 5.74 -13.82 -30.67
C ARG A 13 5.07 -14.89 -29.82
N GLN A 14 5.61 -16.11 -29.86
CA GLN A 14 5.20 -17.19 -28.96
C GLN A 14 5.40 -16.76 -27.50
N VAL A 15 4.38 -16.93 -26.66
CA VAL A 15 4.49 -16.56 -25.24
C VAL A 15 5.39 -17.55 -24.48
N PRO A 16 6.26 -17.07 -23.56
CA PRO A 16 7.09 -17.95 -22.73
C PRO A 16 6.26 -18.68 -21.65
N PRO A 17 6.75 -19.78 -21.05
CA PRO A 17 5.99 -20.56 -20.07
C PRO A 17 5.52 -19.78 -18.84
N TYR A 18 6.28 -18.77 -18.44
CA TYR A 18 5.98 -17.89 -17.31
C TYR A 18 5.03 -16.73 -17.64
N TYR A 19 4.59 -16.60 -18.89
CA TYR A 19 3.70 -15.51 -19.31
C TYR A 19 2.37 -15.58 -18.57
N LEU A 20 1.90 -14.42 -18.09
CA LEU A 20 0.62 -14.27 -17.40
C LEU A 20 -0.34 -13.50 -18.31
N HIS A 21 -1.40 -14.15 -18.79
CA HIS A 21 -2.42 -13.53 -19.61
C HIS A 21 -3.34 -12.66 -18.75
N ALA A 22 -3.67 -11.46 -19.26
CA ALA A 22 -4.62 -10.52 -18.66
C ALA A 22 -5.82 -10.28 -19.61
N SER A 23 -6.13 -11.27 -20.45
CA SER A 23 -7.14 -11.20 -21.52
C SER A 23 -8.51 -11.76 -21.11
N SER A 24 -8.79 -11.77 -19.82
CA SER A 24 -10.09 -12.18 -19.26
C SER A 24 -10.31 -11.51 -17.90
N VAL A 25 -11.50 -11.65 -17.32
CA VAL A 25 -11.79 -11.19 -15.94
C VAL A 25 -10.90 -11.81 -14.85
N HIS A 26 -10.14 -12.85 -15.19
CA HIS A 26 -9.09 -13.44 -14.36
C HIS A 26 -7.76 -13.42 -15.09
N PHE A 27 -6.66 -13.34 -14.34
CA PHE A 27 -5.36 -13.70 -14.90
C PHE A 27 -5.35 -15.19 -15.28
N GLN A 28 -4.64 -15.55 -16.35
CA GLN A 28 -4.47 -16.95 -16.74
C GLN A 28 -3.00 -17.28 -16.98
N ASP A 29 -2.56 -18.46 -16.55
CA ASP A 29 -1.25 -18.96 -16.95
C ASP A 29 -1.27 -19.56 -18.36
N THR A 30 -0.10 -19.94 -18.89
CA THR A 30 0.02 -20.57 -20.21
C THR A 30 -0.62 -21.96 -20.32
N GLN A 31 -1.01 -22.57 -19.19
CA GLN A 31 -1.75 -23.82 -19.10
C GLN A 31 -3.27 -23.59 -18.99
N GLY A 32 -3.73 -22.35 -19.14
CA GLY A 32 -5.15 -21.99 -19.12
C GLY A 32 -5.80 -22.02 -17.75
N ARG A 33 -5.02 -22.11 -16.67
CA ARG A 33 -5.55 -22.05 -15.31
C ARG A 33 -5.80 -20.60 -14.91
N SER A 34 -6.92 -20.31 -14.24
CA SER A 34 -7.14 -19.01 -13.61
C SER A 34 -6.19 -18.82 -12.44
N VAL A 35 -5.46 -17.71 -12.41
CA VAL A 35 -4.49 -17.37 -11.38
C VAL A 35 -5.04 -16.25 -10.49
N LEU A 36 -4.93 -16.43 -9.18
CA LEU A 36 -5.15 -15.35 -8.21
C LEU A 36 -3.82 -14.82 -7.71
N LEU A 37 -3.63 -13.51 -7.85
CA LEU A 37 -2.49 -12.77 -7.35
C LEU A 37 -2.86 -12.18 -5.98
N ARG A 38 -2.21 -12.67 -4.92
CA ARG A 38 -2.38 -12.22 -3.54
C ARG A 38 -1.02 -11.76 -3.03
N GLY A 39 -0.94 -10.52 -2.57
CA GLY A 39 0.34 -9.90 -2.26
C GLY A 39 0.30 -8.83 -1.20
N VAL A 40 1.42 -8.11 -1.10
CA VAL A 40 1.57 -6.92 -0.26
C VAL A 40 2.22 -5.80 -1.07
N ASN A 41 2.04 -4.57 -0.61
CA ASN A 41 2.85 -3.44 -1.01
C ASN A 41 4.23 -3.55 -0.36
N LEU A 42 5.30 -3.51 -1.16
CA LEU A 42 6.69 -3.67 -0.74
C LEU A 42 7.53 -2.50 -1.28
N SER A 43 7.86 -1.51 -0.47
CA SER A 43 7.37 -1.32 0.91
C SER A 43 7.04 0.13 1.16
N GLY A 44 6.18 0.39 2.15
CA GLY A 44 5.95 1.74 2.66
C GLY A 44 7.24 2.41 3.17
N SER A 45 8.28 1.63 3.47
CA SER A 45 9.61 2.17 3.78
C SER A 45 10.25 2.93 2.61
N ALA A 46 9.80 2.72 1.37
CA ALA A 46 10.27 3.44 0.19
C ALA A 46 9.73 4.89 0.10
N LYS A 47 8.81 5.30 0.98
CA LYS A 47 8.29 6.68 1.02
C LYS A 47 9.32 7.70 1.51
N ASN A 48 10.34 7.26 2.26
CA ASN A 48 11.37 8.13 2.81
C ASN A 48 12.78 7.53 2.64
N PRO A 49 13.81 8.39 2.56
CA PRO A 49 15.21 7.95 2.66
C PRO A 49 15.45 7.20 3.97
N VAL A 50 16.45 6.32 4.00
CA VAL A 50 16.67 5.40 5.14
C VAL A 50 16.86 6.16 6.46
N LYS A 51 17.59 7.28 6.43
CA LYS A 51 17.98 8.06 7.61
C LYS A 51 17.13 9.31 7.85
N THR A 52 16.11 9.52 7.03
CA THR A 52 15.34 10.78 7.01
C THR A 52 13.85 10.48 7.13
N PRO A 53 13.38 9.98 8.30
CA PRO A 53 11.97 9.71 8.51
C PRO A 53 11.15 11.01 8.52
N SER A 54 9.86 10.92 8.21
CA SER A 54 8.99 12.11 8.04
C SER A 54 8.83 12.98 9.29
N TRP A 55 9.01 12.41 10.49
CA TRP A 55 8.86 13.12 11.77
C TRP A 55 10.12 13.89 12.18
N SER A 56 11.25 13.73 11.48
CA SER A 56 12.52 14.38 11.85
C SER A 56 12.90 15.49 10.87
N GLN A 57 13.31 16.65 11.39
CA GLN A 57 13.88 17.72 10.57
C GLN A 57 15.35 17.47 10.21
N ASN A 58 16.03 16.52 10.86
CA ASN A 58 17.47 16.31 10.67
C ASN A 58 17.78 15.79 9.24
N GLY A 59 18.51 16.59 8.47
CA GLY A 59 18.84 16.30 7.07
C GLY A 59 17.62 16.27 6.16
N PHE A 60 16.45 16.71 6.63
CA PHE A 60 15.21 16.62 5.86
C PHE A 60 15.28 17.52 4.62
N TRP A 61 15.67 18.78 4.80
CA TRP A 61 15.72 19.79 3.75
C TRP A 61 17.09 19.86 3.10
N GLU A 62 18.14 19.89 3.93
CA GLU A 62 19.52 20.17 3.53
C GLU A 62 20.05 19.10 2.58
N ASP A 63 19.83 17.83 2.89
CA ASP A 63 20.35 16.72 2.07
C ASP A 63 19.64 16.65 0.71
N ALA A 64 18.34 16.97 0.65
CA ALA A 64 17.61 17.01 -0.62
C ALA A 64 18.01 18.20 -1.48
N GLU A 65 18.15 19.38 -0.86
CA GLU A 65 18.64 20.56 -1.55
C GLU A 65 20.10 20.41 -2.03
N ALA A 66 20.91 19.61 -1.33
CA ALA A 66 22.26 19.24 -1.76
C ALA A 66 22.27 18.08 -2.76
N ALA A 67 21.14 17.38 -2.93
CA ALA A 67 21.00 16.13 -3.69
C ALA A 67 22.00 15.05 -3.22
N THR A 68 22.10 14.87 -1.91
CA THR A 68 22.96 13.90 -1.21
C THR A 68 22.18 12.86 -0.42
N THR A 69 20.86 12.81 -0.61
CA THR A 69 19.96 11.86 0.05
C THR A 69 20.26 10.42 -0.36
N ASP A 70 20.40 9.52 0.62
CA ASP A 70 20.69 8.09 0.41
C ASP A 70 19.42 7.23 0.51
N TRP A 71 19.10 6.58 -0.61
CA TRP A 71 17.93 5.70 -0.76
C TRP A 71 18.30 4.21 -0.75
N ILE A 72 19.58 3.85 -0.70
CA ILE A 72 20.00 2.45 -0.70
C ILE A 72 19.54 1.78 0.60
N GLY A 73 18.81 0.68 0.49
CA GLY A 73 18.20 -0.01 1.64
C GLY A 73 16.81 0.52 2.01
N SER A 74 16.24 1.47 1.27
CA SER A 74 14.91 2.04 1.60
C SER A 74 13.80 1.00 1.57
N THR A 75 13.87 0.00 0.68
CA THR A 75 12.84 -1.03 0.50
C THR A 75 13.15 -2.30 1.30
N LEU A 76 14.37 -2.84 1.11
CA LEU A 76 14.93 -4.02 1.78
C LEU A 76 16.42 -3.79 2.05
N ASP A 77 16.90 -4.16 3.24
CA ASP A 77 18.35 -4.23 3.50
C ASP A 77 18.92 -5.53 2.92
N LEU A 78 19.84 -5.40 1.96
CA LEU A 78 20.46 -6.52 1.26
C LEU A 78 21.76 -7.00 1.93
N GLU A 79 22.34 -6.20 2.82
CA GLU A 79 23.69 -6.42 3.36
C GLU A 79 23.63 -7.16 4.71
N ASP A 80 22.60 -6.91 5.52
CA ASP A 80 22.46 -7.54 6.85
C ASP A 80 21.85 -8.96 6.82
N GLY A 81 21.32 -9.38 5.66
CA GLY A 81 20.65 -10.67 5.48
C GLY A 81 19.18 -10.71 5.90
N SER A 82 18.60 -9.60 6.33
CA SER A 82 17.19 -9.50 6.69
C SER A 82 16.26 -9.66 5.48
N ALA A 83 16.68 -9.22 4.29
CA ALA A 83 15.90 -9.39 3.05
C ALA A 83 15.44 -10.83 2.82
N ASP A 84 16.33 -11.81 3.00
CA ASP A 84 16.00 -13.24 2.85
C ASP A 84 14.90 -13.66 3.84
N ILE A 85 14.96 -13.18 5.08
CA ILE A 85 13.98 -13.48 6.13
C ILE A 85 12.63 -12.84 5.81
N HIS A 86 12.62 -11.59 5.38
CA HIS A 86 11.41 -10.87 5.01
C HIS A 86 10.70 -11.52 3.81
N LEU A 87 11.45 -11.86 2.75
CA LEU A 87 10.90 -12.51 1.55
C LEU A 87 10.45 -13.95 1.85
N ALA A 88 11.22 -14.71 2.62
CA ALA A 88 10.83 -16.04 3.08
C ALA A 88 9.51 -16.01 3.87
N ARG A 89 9.36 -15.02 4.76
CA ARG A 89 8.14 -14.83 5.56
C ARG A 89 6.93 -14.52 4.68
N LEU A 90 7.06 -13.58 3.75
CA LEU A 90 5.99 -13.21 2.82
C LEU A 90 5.55 -14.42 1.97
N ARG A 91 6.49 -15.23 1.47
CA ARG A 91 6.16 -16.48 0.77
C ARG A 91 5.52 -17.52 1.68
N ALA A 92 6.01 -17.65 2.90
CA ALA A 92 5.46 -18.59 3.88
C ALA A 92 4.03 -18.19 4.31
N TRP A 93 3.64 -16.92 4.18
CA TRP A 93 2.26 -16.46 4.34
C TRP A 93 1.38 -16.66 3.10
N GLY A 94 1.93 -17.22 2.03
CA GLY A 94 1.21 -17.58 0.81
C GLY A 94 1.10 -16.47 -0.21
N PHE A 95 1.80 -15.34 -0.03
CA PHE A 95 1.81 -14.27 -1.01
C PHE A 95 2.60 -14.67 -2.26
N ASN A 96 2.06 -14.35 -3.43
CA ASN A 96 2.67 -14.62 -4.72
C ASN A 96 2.96 -13.37 -5.57
N MET A 97 2.51 -12.20 -5.10
CA MET A 97 2.63 -10.91 -5.77
C MET A 97 3.23 -9.86 -4.82
N LEU A 98 3.98 -8.91 -5.36
CA LEU A 98 4.41 -7.70 -4.66
C LEU A 98 4.11 -6.49 -5.53
N ARG A 99 3.51 -5.44 -4.95
CA ARG A 99 3.54 -4.11 -5.57
C ARG A 99 4.81 -3.42 -5.10
N PHE A 100 5.77 -3.22 -5.99
CA PHE A 100 7.07 -2.67 -5.62
C PHE A 100 7.05 -1.15 -5.67
N CYS A 101 7.00 -0.52 -4.50
CA CYS A 101 6.95 0.93 -4.37
C CYS A 101 8.36 1.54 -4.54
N PHE A 102 8.44 2.61 -5.32
CA PHE A 102 9.60 3.49 -5.42
C PHE A 102 9.13 4.92 -5.67
N THR A 103 9.95 5.92 -5.36
CA THR A 103 9.57 7.34 -5.50
C THR A 103 10.36 8.01 -6.63
N TRP A 104 9.78 9.04 -7.25
CA TRP A 104 10.46 9.84 -8.26
C TRP A 104 11.71 10.53 -7.68
N GLU A 105 11.67 10.98 -6.42
CA GLU A 105 12.80 11.58 -5.72
C GLU A 105 14.02 10.66 -5.67
N ALA A 106 13.81 9.35 -5.48
CA ALA A 106 14.89 8.37 -5.46
C ALA A 106 15.51 8.12 -6.84
N LEU A 107 14.78 8.41 -7.93
CA LEU A 107 15.26 8.20 -9.30
C LEU A 107 15.98 9.44 -9.86
N GLU A 108 15.48 10.64 -9.58
CA GLU A 108 15.92 11.88 -10.21
C GLU A 108 16.12 12.99 -9.17
N PRO A 109 17.20 12.92 -8.36
CA PRO A 109 17.47 13.91 -7.31
C PRO A 109 17.78 15.31 -7.85
N LYS A 110 18.14 15.44 -9.15
CA LYS A 110 18.25 16.74 -9.85
C LYS A 110 17.60 16.63 -11.24
N PRO A 111 17.05 17.72 -11.81
CA PRO A 111 16.42 17.69 -13.13
C PRO A 111 17.37 17.09 -14.18
N GLY A 112 16.93 16.03 -14.84
CA GLY A 112 17.65 15.29 -15.89
C GLY A 112 18.90 14.55 -15.41
N LYS A 113 19.07 14.32 -14.10
CA LYS A 113 20.21 13.59 -13.52
C LYS A 113 19.70 12.46 -12.63
N TYR A 114 19.91 11.24 -13.10
CA TYR A 114 19.38 10.04 -12.46
C TYR A 114 20.36 9.38 -11.48
N ASP A 115 19.83 8.78 -10.43
CA ASP A 115 20.59 7.95 -9.49
C ASP A 115 20.65 6.49 -9.97
N TYR A 116 21.65 6.20 -10.82
CA TYR A 116 21.87 4.84 -11.31
C TYR A 116 22.34 3.85 -10.24
N GLU A 117 22.89 4.32 -9.11
CA GLU A 117 23.27 3.41 -8.01
C GLU A 117 22.03 2.92 -7.28
N TYR A 118 21.05 3.79 -7.04
CA TYR A 118 19.73 3.39 -6.54
C TYR A 118 19.01 2.46 -7.51
N MET A 119 19.01 2.74 -8.82
CA MET A 119 18.38 1.85 -9.81
C MET A 119 19.03 0.46 -9.82
N LYS A 120 20.36 0.36 -9.69
CA LYS A 120 21.07 -0.93 -9.54
C LYS A 120 20.69 -1.63 -8.24
N TYR A 121 20.48 -0.90 -7.15
CA TYR A 121 19.96 -1.46 -5.91
C TYR A 121 18.56 -2.05 -6.10
N VAL A 122 17.66 -1.37 -6.81
CA VAL A 122 16.33 -1.90 -7.17
C VAL A 122 16.45 -3.21 -7.95
N VAL A 123 17.35 -3.29 -8.94
CA VAL A 123 17.63 -4.53 -9.68
C VAL A 123 18.09 -5.67 -8.75
N LYS A 124 18.97 -5.38 -7.77
CA LYS A 124 19.40 -6.39 -6.78
C LYS A 124 18.23 -6.86 -5.90
N CYS A 125 17.36 -5.95 -5.46
CA CYS A 125 16.13 -6.30 -4.75
C CYS A 125 15.24 -7.20 -5.60
N LEU A 126 15.03 -6.87 -6.88
CA LEU A 126 14.23 -7.66 -7.80
C LEU A 126 14.79 -9.07 -8.03
N TYR A 127 16.12 -9.23 -8.08
CA TYR A 127 16.72 -10.57 -8.13
C TYR A 127 16.49 -11.38 -6.85
N LYS A 128 16.58 -10.76 -5.66
CA LYS A 128 16.19 -11.44 -4.40
C LYS A 128 14.72 -11.82 -4.43
N ILE A 129 13.85 -10.92 -4.85
CA ILE A 129 12.41 -11.17 -4.99
C ILE A 129 12.14 -12.33 -5.97
N LYS A 130 12.85 -12.38 -7.10
CA LYS A 130 12.78 -13.46 -8.09
C LYS A 130 13.13 -14.81 -7.50
N GLU A 131 14.19 -14.90 -6.69
CA GLU A 131 14.60 -16.15 -6.06
C GLU A 131 13.49 -16.77 -5.21
N TYR A 132 12.66 -15.95 -4.57
CA TYR A 132 11.49 -16.39 -3.80
C TYR A 132 10.21 -16.56 -4.64
N GLY A 133 10.29 -16.43 -5.98
CA GLY A 133 9.21 -16.79 -6.91
C GLY A 133 8.03 -15.80 -6.93
N PHE A 134 8.25 -14.54 -6.55
CA PHE A 134 7.23 -13.51 -6.63
C PHE A 134 7.07 -12.94 -8.05
N ARG A 135 5.84 -12.56 -8.37
CA ARG A 135 5.54 -11.59 -9.43
C ARG A 135 5.53 -10.19 -8.84
N VAL A 136 5.89 -9.20 -9.64
CA VAL A 136 6.03 -7.80 -9.27
C VAL A 136 5.34 -6.94 -10.31
N TYR A 137 4.57 -5.97 -9.84
CA TYR A 137 4.31 -4.78 -10.64
C TYR A 137 4.93 -3.56 -9.96
N MET A 138 5.50 -2.69 -10.78
CA MET A 138 6.27 -1.55 -10.34
C MET A 138 5.31 -0.37 -10.13
N ASP A 139 5.44 0.29 -8.99
CA ASP A 139 4.59 1.37 -8.54
C ASP A 139 5.42 2.63 -8.29
N PRO A 140 5.36 3.62 -9.20
CA PRO A 140 5.91 4.94 -8.95
C PRO A 140 4.99 5.65 -7.94
N HIS A 141 5.35 5.47 -6.68
CA HIS A 141 4.55 5.79 -5.52
C HIS A 141 4.67 7.27 -5.14
N GLN A 142 3.54 7.84 -4.74
CA GLN A 142 3.45 9.17 -4.16
C GLN A 142 2.26 9.22 -3.22
N ASP A 143 2.35 10.09 -2.23
CA ASP A 143 1.21 10.62 -1.49
C ASP A 143 1.36 12.12 -1.43
N VAL A 144 0.31 12.87 -1.73
CA VAL A 144 0.32 14.34 -1.64
C VAL A 144 1.58 14.97 -2.26
N TRP A 145 1.96 14.46 -3.44
CA TRP A 145 3.08 14.92 -4.25
C TRP A 145 4.48 14.63 -3.70
N SER A 146 4.85 15.12 -2.52
CA SER A 146 6.24 15.12 -2.04
C SER A 146 6.33 15.14 -0.51
N ARG A 147 7.44 14.64 0.06
CA ARG A 147 7.69 14.72 1.51
C ARG A 147 7.76 16.16 2.02
N PHE A 148 8.18 17.08 1.17
CA PHE A 148 8.23 18.52 1.47
C PHE A 148 6.84 19.20 1.46
N SER A 149 5.80 18.49 1.03
CA SER A 149 4.39 18.90 1.13
C SER A 149 3.59 18.00 2.08
N GLY A 150 4.28 17.36 3.03
CA GLY A 150 3.66 16.46 4.01
C GLY A 150 3.29 15.09 3.46
N GLY A 151 3.88 14.71 2.34
CA GLY A 151 3.58 13.52 1.57
C GLY A 151 4.79 12.63 1.31
N SER A 152 4.88 12.04 0.12
CA SER A 152 6.03 11.31 -0.44
C SER A 152 5.97 11.34 -1.97
N GLY A 153 7.08 11.09 -2.68
CA GLY A 153 7.05 10.91 -4.14
C GLY A 153 8.05 11.77 -4.91
N ALA A 154 7.65 13.00 -5.25
CA ALA A 154 8.38 13.90 -6.12
C ALA A 154 9.56 14.62 -5.41
N PRO A 155 10.68 14.84 -6.13
CA PRO A 155 11.84 15.55 -5.58
C PRO A 155 11.58 17.03 -5.35
N ILE A 156 12.35 17.65 -4.43
CA ILE A 156 12.16 19.04 -4.00
C ILE A 156 12.24 20.05 -5.15
N TRP A 157 13.05 19.78 -6.18
CA TRP A 157 13.20 20.69 -7.33
C TRP A 157 11.89 20.88 -8.11
N THR A 158 10.94 19.95 -8.04
CA THR A 158 9.61 20.09 -8.65
C THR A 158 8.78 21.18 -7.97
N ILE A 159 8.98 21.38 -6.67
CA ILE A 159 8.32 22.43 -5.88
C ILE A 159 8.90 23.79 -6.28
N TYR A 160 10.22 23.88 -6.39
CA TYR A 160 10.90 25.06 -6.93
C TYR A 160 10.47 25.37 -8.38
N ALA A 161 10.30 24.35 -9.22
CA ALA A 161 9.80 24.51 -10.58
C ALA A 161 8.41 25.18 -10.59
N CYS A 162 7.53 24.83 -9.64
CA CYS A 162 6.22 25.47 -9.44
C CYS A 162 6.30 26.93 -8.94
N GLY A 163 7.50 27.49 -8.71
CA GLY A 163 7.69 28.85 -8.18
C GLY A 163 7.42 28.96 -6.67
N VAL A 164 7.36 27.82 -5.98
CA VAL A 164 7.07 27.71 -4.55
C VAL A 164 8.37 27.70 -3.75
N ASP A 165 8.37 28.41 -2.63
CA ASP A 165 9.39 28.27 -1.59
C ASP A 165 8.96 27.15 -0.63
N PRO A 166 9.62 25.96 -0.65
CA PRO A 166 9.21 24.82 0.16
C PRO A 166 9.19 25.15 1.67
N HIS A 167 10.06 26.05 2.13
CA HIS A 167 10.12 26.45 3.55
C HIS A 167 8.93 27.29 4.00
N ASN A 168 8.14 27.84 3.06
CA ASN A 168 6.92 28.59 3.36
C ASN A 168 5.65 27.74 3.23
N ILE A 169 5.74 26.43 2.96
CA ILE A 169 4.58 25.54 2.87
C ILE A 169 3.81 25.48 4.19
N THR A 170 4.50 25.13 5.29
CA THR A 170 3.89 25.07 6.64
C THR A 170 3.44 26.46 7.12
N PRO A 171 4.28 27.53 7.06
CA PRO A 171 3.87 28.87 7.48
C PRO A 171 2.61 29.41 6.78
N THR A 172 2.38 29.04 5.52
CA THR A 172 1.21 29.50 4.75
C THR A 172 0.02 28.54 4.81
N TYR A 173 0.11 27.46 5.60
CA TYR A 173 -0.90 26.39 5.66
C TYR A 173 -1.17 25.74 4.29
N SER A 174 -0.23 25.85 3.37
CA SER A 174 -0.35 25.31 2.00
C SER A 174 -0.22 23.79 1.96
N ALA A 175 0.43 23.22 2.97
CA ALA A 175 0.33 21.83 3.39
C ALA A 175 0.82 21.71 4.84
N LEU A 176 0.45 20.64 5.54
CA LEU A 176 0.99 20.28 6.84
C LEU A 176 2.13 19.28 6.66
N VAL A 177 3.35 19.63 7.09
CA VAL A 177 4.52 18.76 7.01
C VAL A 177 4.80 18.17 8.39
N HIS A 178 4.93 16.84 8.48
CA HIS A 178 5.03 16.12 9.76
C HIS A 178 6.20 16.61 10.64
N SER A 179 7.39 16.76 10.07
CA SER A 179 8.57 17.27 10.77
C SER A 179 8.44 18.70 11.27
N ASP A 180 7.54 19.48 10.68
CA ASP A 180 7.31 20.89 10.99
C ASP A 180 5.97 21.09 11.71
N TYR A 181 5.28 20.03 12.14
CA TYR A 181 3.98 20.16 12.80
C TYR A 181 4.17 20.43 14.31
N PRO A 182 3.39 21.33 14.94
CA PRO A 182 2.42 22.25 14.33
C PRO A 182 3.08 23.47 13.69
N SER A 183 4.34 23.75 14.02
CA SER A 183 5.15 24.80 13.40
C SER A 183 6.60 24.37 13.24
N ARG A 184 7.30 24.97 12.27
CA ARG A 184 8.71 24.66 11.99
C ARG A 184 9.63 25.08 13.13
N GLU A 185 9.34 26.21 13.76
CA GLU A 185 10.16 26.80 14.82
C GLU A 185 10.00 26.10 16.18
N ASP A 186 8.87 25.45 16.41
CA ASP A 186 8.54 24.71 17.63
C ASP A 186 7.78 23.42 17.24
N PRO A 187 8.50 22.40 16.71
CA PRO A 187 7.88 21.18 16.20
C PRO A 187 7.59 20.16 17.30
N HIS A 188 6.37 19.61 17.25
CA HIS A 188 5.83 18.49 18.03
C HIS A 188 5.21 17.45 17.08
N PRO A 189 6.02 16.70 16.31
CA PRO A 189 5.53 15.78 15.28
C PRO A 189 4.60 14.69 15.84
N GLU A 190 4.78 14.28 17.11
CA GLU A 190 3.92 13.33 17.81
C GLU A 190 2.47 13.82 17.98
N GLU A 191 2.23 15.12 17.87
CA GLU A 191 0.91 15.73 17.98
C GLU A 191 0.19 15.81 16.63
N LEU A 192 0.82 15.41 15.53
CA LEU A 192 0.20 15.42 14.20
C LEU A 192 -1.09 14.57 14.23
N PRO A 193 -2.27 15.17 13.96
CA PRO A 193 -3.51 14.41 14.03
C PRO A 193 -3.55 13.28 13.00
N CYS A 194 -4.04 12.13 13.44
CA CYS A 194 -4.26 10.95 12.62
C CYS A 194 -4.94 11.29 11.28
N MET A 195 -4.38 10.79 10.16
CA MET A 195 -4.86 10.99 8.79
C MET A 195 -4.96 12.44 8.29
N ILE A 196 -4.55 13.46 9.07
CA ILE A 196 -4.69 14.86 8.64
C ILE A 196 -3.85 15.19 7.41
N TRP A 197 -2.78 14.43 7.18
CA TRP A 197 -1.92 14.56 6.01
C TRP A 197 -2.73 14.44 4.70
N SER A 198 -3.79 13.62 4.67
CA SER A 198 -4.66 13.47 3.49
C SER A 198 -5.43 14.75 3.15
N SER A 199 -5.61 15.66 4.12
CA SER A 199 -6.20 16.99 3.86
C SER A 199 -5.32 17.86 2.96
N ASN A 200 -4.02 17.56 2.84
CA ASN A 200 -3.09 18.34 2.04
C ASN A 200 -3.40 18.30 0.54
N TYR A 201 -4.13 17.29 0.04
CA TYR A 201 -4.65 17.27 -1.34
C TYR A 201 -5.56 18.49 -1.64
N TYR A 202 -6.23 19.02 -0.61
CA TYR A 202 -7.21 20.12 -0.70
C TYR A 202 -6.67 21.45 -0.17
N ARG A 203 -5.36 21.53 0.08
CA ARG A 203 -4.67 22.77 0.48
C ARG A 203 -4.02 23.43 -0.72
N ALA A 204 -3.58 24.68 -0.55
CA ALA A 204 -3.07 25.51 -1.65
C ALA A 204 -2.00 24.82 -2.51
N PHE A 205 -1.05 24.09 -1.90
CA PHE A 205 -0.01 23.40 -2.67
C PHE A 205 -0.58 22.21 -3.46
N GLY A 206 -1.42 21.37 -2.83
CA GLY A 206 -2.07 20.23 -3.50
C GLY A 206 -2.93 20.69 -4.69
N HIS A 207 -3.77 21.71 -4.48
CA HIS A 207 -4.53 22.35 -5.55
C HIS A 207 -3.65 22.85 -6.69
N LEU A 208 -2.52 23.49 -6.37
CA LEU A 208 -1.60 24.03 -7.36
C LEU A 208 -0.93 22.93 -8.18
N VAL A 209 -0.19 22.04 -7.51
CA VAL A 209 0.76 21.15 -8.18
C VAL A 209 0.07 20.13 -9.09
N TRP A 210 -1.06 19.57 -8.64
CA TRP A 210 -1.83 18.62 -9.43
C TRP A 210 -2.48 19.27 -10.66
N THR A 211 -2.94 20.51 -10.53
CA THR A 211 -3.46 21.28 -11.68
C THR A 211 -2.36 21.56 -12.70
N LEU A 212 -1.16 21.92 -12.25
CA LEU A 212 -0.01 22.14 -13.14
C LEU A 212 0.41 20.84 -13.83
N PHE A 213 0.50 19.74 -13.07
CA PHE A 213 0.94 18.44 -13.60
C PHE A 213 -0.02 17.86 -14.64
N PHE A 214 -1.33 17.98 -14.46
CA PHE A 214 -2.29 17.38 -15.40
C PHE A 214 -2.86 18.36 -16.44
N ALA A 215 -3.02 19.64 -16.09
CA ALA A 215 -3.75 20.62 -16.89
C ALA A 215 -3.06 21.99 -16.99
N GLY A 216 -1.74 22.06 -16.77
CA GLY A 216 -0.96 23.29 -16.85
C GLY A 216 -1.05 24.00 -18.19
N LYS A 217 -1.17 23.28 -19.32
CA LYS A 217 -1.35 23.90 -20.64
C LYS A 217 -2.68 24.63 -20.77
N THR A 218 -3.73 24.04 -20.21
CA THR A 218 -5.10 24.56 -20.28
C THR A 218 -5.29 25.72 -19.31
N PHE A 219 -4.88 25.55 -18.05
CA PHE A 219 -5.22 26.50 -16.98
C PHE A 219 -4.08 27.39 -16.52
N ALA A 220 -2.83 27.06 -16.85
CA ALA A 220 -1.65 27.86 -16.52
C ALA A 220 -0.72 28.09 -17.75
N PRO A 221 -1.24 28.58 -18.90
CA PRO A 221 -0.47 28.69 -20.14
C PRO A 221 0.80 29.55 -20.03
N LYS A 222 0.85 30.52 -19.11
CA LYS A 222 2.03 31.38 -18.90
C LYS A 222 3.17 30.68 -18.16
N CYS A 223 2.90 29.52 -17.55
CA CYS A 223 3.89 28.77 -16.79
C CYS A 223 4.79 27.96 -17.75
N ILE A 224 5.76 28.64 -18.35
CA ILE A 224 6.75 28.04 -19.27
C ILE A 224 8.10 27.83 -18.56
N ILE A 225 8.70 26.65 -18.72
CA ILE A 225 10.05 26.28 -18.28
C ILE A 225 10.79 25.66 -19.48
N ASP A 226 11.99 26.13 -19.78
CA ASP A 226 12.83 25.63 -20.88
C ASP A 226 12.11 25.60 -22.24
N GLY A 227 11.22 26.58 -22.46
CA GLY A 227 10.41 26.69 -23.69
C GLY A 227 9.22 25.72 -23.76
N LYS A 228 8.95 24.92 -22.72
CA LYS A 228 7.79 24.02 -22.61
C LYS A 228 6.84 24.49 -21.52
N ASN A 229 5.56 24.18 -21.64
CA ASN A 229 4.64 24.40 -20.51
C ASN A 229 5.02 23.46 -19.35
N ILE A 230 4.85 23.94 -18.11
CA ILE A 230 5.19 23.18 -16.89
C ILE A 230 4.52 21.81 -16.82
N GLN A 231 3.31 21.66 -17.39
CA GLN A 231 2.67 20.36 -17.54
C GLN A 231 3.61 19.38 -18.25
N ASP A 232 3.95 19.67 -19.50
CA ASP A 232 4.78 18.78 -20.30
C ASP A 232 6.18 18.63 -19.71
N TRP A 233 6.74 19.71 -19.15
CA TRP A 233 8.05 19.66 -18.50
C TRP A 233 8.08 18.69 -17.30
N LEU A 234 7.10 18.77 -16.38
CA LEU A 234 7.01 17.82 -15.25
C LEU A 234 6.69 16.39 -15.71
N ASN A 235 5.80 16.24 -16.70
CA ASN A 235 5.44 14.94 -17.25
C ASN A 235 6.63 14.25 -17.90
N ASP A 236 7.40 14.98 -18.71
CA ASP A 236 8.58 14.48 -19.40
C ASP A 236 9.60 13.99 -18.37
N HIS A 237 9.97 14.81 -17.38
CA HIS A 237 10.92 14.40 -16.34
C HIS A 237 10.44 13.17 -15.54
N TYR A 238 9.18 13.17 -15.12
CA TYR A 238 8.60 12.03 -14.40
C TYR A 238 8.64 10.74 -15.23
N CYS A 239 8.15 10.80 -16.47
CA CYS A 239 8.14 9.64 -17.37
C CYS A 239 9.55 9.18 -17.69
N ASP A 240 10.48 10.10 -17.99
CA ASP A 240 11.86 9.78 -18.31
C ASP A 240 12.57 9.11 -17.13
N ALA A 241 12.37 9.59 -15.90
CA ALA A 241 12.95 8.97 -14.70
C ALA A 241 12.48 7.51 -14.53
N VAL A 242 11.16 7.26 -14.69
CA VAL A 242 10.60 5.90 -14.62
C VAL A 242 11.11 5.04 -15.78
N MET A 243 11.22 5.60 -16.99
CA MET A 243 11.78 4.91 -18.15
C MET A 243 13.24 4.52 -17.95
N GLU A 244 14.06 5.38 -17.33
CA GLU A 244 15.46 5.05 -17.04
C GLU A 244 15.57 3.87 -16.08
N LEU A 245 14.76 3.84 -15.01
CA LEU A 245 14.65 2.65 -14.16
C LEU A 245 14.22 1.42 -14.97
N GLY A 246 13.20 1.58 -15.82
CA GLY A 246 12.69 0.52 -16.70
C GLY A 246 13.76 -0.06 -17.63
N LYS A 247 14.60 0.80 -18.24
CA LYS A 247 15.73 0.38 -19.08
C LYS A 247 16.79 -0.36 -18.27
N VAL A 248 17.17 0.13 -17.09
CA VAL A 248 18.13 -0.54 -16.20
C VAL A 248 17.64 -1.92 -15.78
N ILE A 249 16.33 -2.08 -15.52
CA ILE A 249 15.72 -3.39 -15.27
C ILE A 249 15.69 -4.24 -16.54
N GLY A 250 15.40 -3.66 -17.70
CA GLY A 250 15.36 -4.37 -18.99
C GLY A 250 16.71 -4.91 -19.46
N GLU A 251 17.81 -4.26 -19.07
CA GLU A 251 19.17 -4.74 -19.30
C GLU A 251 19.54 -5.92 -18.37
N ALA A 252 18.84 -6.09 -17.25
CA ALA A 252 19.06 -7.16 -16.29
C ALA A 252 18.35 -8.47 -16.75
N PRO A 253 19.10 -9.53 -17.10
CA PRO A 253 18.51 -10.72 -17.72
C PRO A 253 17.48 -11.45 -16.85
N GLY A 254 16.32 -11.72 -17.43
CA GLY A 254 15.28 -12.55 -16.83
C GLY A 254 14.43 -11.86 -15.74
N LEU A 255 14.49 -10.54 -15.59
CA LEU A 255 13.58 -9.83 -14.69
C LEU A 255 12.24 -9.48 -15.36
N LEU A 256 12.26 -8.85 -16.53
CA LEU A 256 11.04 -8.51 -17.27
C LEU A 256 10.25 -9.76 -17.67
N ASP A 257 8.93 -9.62 -17.75
CA ASP A 257 7.91 -10.65 -18.07
C ASP A 257 7.78 -11.80 -17.07
N GLU A 258 8.86 -12.21 -16.42
CA GLU A 258 8.89 -13.27 -15.42
C GLU A 258 8.68 -12.70 -14.01
N THR A 259 9.55 -11.83 -13.53
CA THR A 259 9.43 -11.23 -12.20
C THR A 259 8.64 -9.94 -12.27
N VAL A 260 9.08 -8.98 -13.09
CA VAL A 260 8.37 -7.72 -13.32
C VAL A 260 7.37 -7.92 -14.45
N ILE A 261 6.09 -8.06 -14.10
CA ILE A 261 5.01 -8.36 -15.07
C ILE A 261 4.30 -7.11 -15.59
N GLY A 262 4.53 -5.96 -14.97
CA GLY A 262 3.78 -4.75 -15.31
C GLY A 262 4.11 -3.53 -14.46
N TRP A 263 3.42 -2.45 -14.76
CA TRP A 263 3.69 -1.10 -14.23
C TRP A 263 2.38 -0.36 -13.97
N ASP A 264 2.31 0.34 -12.84
CA ASP A 264 1.33 1.40 -12.58
C ASP A 264 1.81 2.72 -13.22
N SER A 265 0.90 3.66 -13.49
CA SER A 265 1.27 4.97 -14.04
C SER A 265 1.72 5.95 -12.97
N ILE A 266 0.93 6.10 -11.90
CA ILE A 266 1.19 6.97 -10.77
C ILE A 266 0.19 6.59 -9.67
N ASN A 267 0.66 6.46 -8.43
CA ASN A 267 -0.21 6.15 -7.31
C ASN A 267 -1.24 7.27 -7.06
N GLU A 268 -2.52 6.91 -6.86
CA GLU A 268 -3.62 7.79 -6.41
C GLU A 268 -3.57 9.25 -6.91
N PRO A 269 -3.61 9.50 -8.24
CA PRO A 269 -3.52 10.85 -8.77
C PRO A 269 -4.70 11.73 -8.31
N SER A 270 -4.40 12.99 -7.99
CA SER A 270 -5.40 13.98 -7.57
C SER A 270 -5.75 14.97 -8.69
N GLU A 271 -6.96 15.50 -8.62
CA GLU A 271 -7.55 16.42 -9.59
C GLU A 271 -7.07 17.86 -9.43
N GLY A 272 -6.51 18.22 -8.26
CA GLY A 272 -6.21 19.61 -7.92
C GLY A 272 -7.46 20.49 -8.02
N LEU A 273 -7.41 21.53 -8.86
CA LEU A 273 -8.52 22.45 -9.12
C LEU A 273 -9.38 22.06 -10.34
N ILE A 274 -9.00 21.02 -11.07
CA ILE A 274 -9.60 20.65 -12.36
C ILE A 274 -11.07 20.26 -12.16
N GLY A 275 -11.98 20.95 -12.86
CA GLY A 275 -13.43 20.71 -12.80
C GLY A 275 -14.17 21.47 -11.68
N ILE A 276 -13.48 22.20 -10.81
CA ILE A 276 -14.13 22.95 -9.71
C ILE A 276 -15.11 24.00 -10.27
N GLU A 277 -16.38 23.91 -9.86
CA GLU A 277 -17.46 24.79 -10.32
C GLU A 277 -17.33 26.22 -9.78
N ASN A 278 -16.98 26.37 -8.50
CA ASN A 278 -16.90 27.65 -7.81
C ASN A 278 -15.78 27.65 -6.76
N LEU A 279 -14.77 28.50 -6.95
CA LEU A 279 -13.61 28.62 -6.05
C LEU A 279 -13.93 29.22 -4.67
N ASN A 280 -15.09 29.85 -4.49
CA ASN A 280 -15.55 30.38 -3.20
C ASN A 280 -16.29 29.34 -2.34
N GLU A 281 -16.46 28.11 -2.84
CA GLU A 281 -17.19 27.06 -2.15
C GLU A 281 -16.26 25.86 -1.92
N THR A 282 -16.51 25.10 -0.86
CA THR A 282 -15.84 23.81 -0.68
C THR A 282 -16.32 22.86 -1.80
N PRO A 283 -15.41 22.24 -2.58
CA PRO A 283 -15.78 21.38 -3.68
C PRO A 283 -16.67 20.21 -3.24
N LYS A 284 -17.72 19.90 -4.00
CA LYS A 284 -18.67 18.83 -3.67
C LYS A 284 -18.04 17.43 -3.70
N ASN A 285 -16.99 17.25 -4.51
CA ASN A 285 -16.23 16.01 -4.65
C ASN A 285 -15.09 15.90 -3.63
N GLN A 286 -14.85 16.89 -2.76
CA GLN A 286 -13.86 16.76 -1.71
C GLN A 286 -14.24 15.63 -0.75
N THR A 287 -13.32 14.69 -0.55
CA THR A 287 -13.59 13.45 0.20
C THR A 287 -13.10 13.50 1.64
N VAL A 288 -12.20 14.44 1.97
CA VAL A 288 -11.59 14.57 3.29
C VAL A 288 -12.01 15.89 3.94
N PHE A 289 -12.63 15.78 5.11
CA PHE A 289 -13.00 16.91 5.97
C PHE A 289 -12.42 16.68 7.37
N LEU A 290 -11.21 17.21 7.62
CA LEU A 290 -10.48 17.04 8.87
C LEU A 290 -9.56 18.24 9.12
N GLY A 291 -9.61 18.81 10.32
CA GLY A 291 -8.88 20.02 10.68
C GLY A 291 -9.44 21.28 9.98
N PRO A 292 -8.61 22.30 9.73
CA PRO A 292 -8.99 23.50 9.01
C PRO A 292 -9.27 23.20 7.54
N VAL A 293 -10.46 23.57 7.03
CA VAL A 293 -10.91 23.33 5.65
C VAL A 293 -11.17 24.65 4.91
N PRO A 294 -10.14 25.30 4.36
CA PRO A 294 -10.30 26.47 3.49
C PRO A 294 -10.97 26.11 2.16
N THR A 295 -11.73 27.05 1.60
CA THR A 295 -12.14 27.03 0.18
C THR A 295 -10.93 27.19 -0.74
N PRO A 296 -11.04 26.85 -2.04
CA PRO A 296 -9.96 27.10 -2.99
C PRO A 296 -9.50 28.56 -3.03
N PHE A 297 -10.41 29.53 -2.92
CA PHE A 297 -10.04 30.95 -2.89
C PHE A 297 -9.34 31.35 -1.59
N GLU A 298 -9.81 30.87 -0.43
CA GLU A 298 -9.15 31.07 0.87
C GLU A 298 -7.74 30.48 0.89
N ASN A 299 -7.55 29.32 0.26
CA ASN A 299 -6.22 28.75 0.03
C ASN A 299 -5.30 29.71 -0.77
N MET A 300 -5.81 30.38 -1.81
CA MET A 300 -5.03 31.38 -2.57
C MET A 300 -4.68 32.60 -1.71
N GLN A 301 -5.58 33.03 -0.83
CA GLN A 301 -5.35 34.13 0.12
C GLN A 301 -4.25 33.77 1.14
N LEU A 302 -4.35 32.58 1.74
CA LEU A 302 -3.34 32.06 2.69
C LEU A 302 -1.96 31.90 2.03
N ALA A 303 -1.90 31.33 0.83
CA ALA A 303 -0.67 31.22 0.05
C ALA A 303 -0.07 32.59 -0.31
N ASN A 304 -0.89 33.65 -0.34
CA ASN A 304 -0.45 35.02 -0.56
C ASN A 304 -0.24 35.82 0.73
N GLY A 305 -0.21 35.16 1.88
CA GLY A 305 0.16 35.74 3.18
C GLY A 305 -0.96 36.47 3.91
N GLN A 306 -2.22 36.27 3.49
CA GLN A 306 -3.38 36.88 4.13
C GLN A 306 -3.90 36.00 5.28
N VAL A 307 -4.46 36.66 6.30
CA VAL A 307 -5.14 35.99 7.42
C VAL A 307 -6.55 35.60 6.99
N VAL A 308 -6.94 34.36 7.26
CA VAL A 308 -8.28 33.85 6.91
C VAL A 308 -8.87 33.08 8.09
N GLU A 309 -10.16 33.28 8.35
CA GLU A 309 -10.95 32.45 9.27
C GLU A 309 -11.66 31.35 8.47
N VAL A 310 -11.38 30.09 8.77
CA VAL A 310 -11.90 28.93 8.02
C VAL A 310 -12.68 27.99 8.93
N PRO A 311 -13.63 27.19 8.42
CA PRO A 311 -14.29 26.17 9.22
C PRO A 311 -13.28 25.08 9.65
N ASN A 312 -13.42 24.63 10.89
CA ASN A 312 -12.67 23.49 11.43
C ASN A 312 -13.58 22.26 11.53
N TYR A 313 -13.03 21.10 11.21
CA TYR A 313 -13.74 19.82 11.21
C TYR A 313 -13.03 18.79 12.09
N LYS A 314 -13.82 17.94 12.74
CA LYS A 314 -13.36 16.71 13.37
C LYS A 314 -14.05 15.52 12.73
N PHE A 315 -13.35 14.39 12.70
CA PHE A 315 -13.91 13.13 12.26
C PHE A 315 -14.37 12.32 13.48
N GLY A 316 -15.64 11.95 13.51
CA GLY A 316 -16.22 11.13 14.56
C GLY A 316 -16.91 9.88 14.03
N PRO A 317 -17.62 9.13 14.89
CA PRO A 317 -18.28 7.89 14.51
C PRO A 317 -19.38 8.04 13.44
N LEU A 318 -19.94 9.25 13.27
CA LEU A 318 -20.93 9.56 12.23
C LEU A 318 -20.32 10.23 10.99
N GLY A 319 -18.99 10.25 10.89
CA GLY A 319 -18.25 10.95 9.83
C GLY A 319 -17.78 12.34 10.25
N PRO A 320 -17.42 13.19 9.27
CA PRO A 320 -16.90 14.52 9.53
C PRO A 320 -18.00 15.48 10.02
N ALA A 321 -17.67 16.30 11.02
CA ALA A 321 -18.55 17.33 11.54
C ALA A 321 -17.77 18.62 11.78
N LYS A 322 -18.37 19.76 11.42
CA LYS A 322 -17.82 21.08 11.74
C LYS A 322 -17.86 21.28 13.26
N ASP A 323 -16.72 21.57 13.87
CA ASP A 323 -16.60 21.78 15.32
C ASP A 323 -16.19 23.21 15.70
N GLY A 324 -16.14 24.12 14.73
CA GLY A 324 -15.90 25.54 14.96
C GLY A 324 -15.34 26.25 13.73
N THR A 325 -14.68 27.37 13.99
CA THR A 325 -13.82 28.08 13.04
C THR A 325 -12.44 28.27 13.66
N VAL A 326 -11.44 28.46 12.81
CA VAL A 326 -10.06 28.71 13.21
C VAL A 326 -9.47 29.80 12.33
N VAL A 327 -8.72 30.72 12.94
CA VAL A 327 -7.99 31.77 12.22
C VAL A 327 -6.61 31.23 11.87
N LEU A 328 -6.30 31.22 10.58
CA LEU A 328 -5.00 30.85 10.03
C LEU A 328 -4.26 32.13 9.65
N ASP A 329 -3.07 32.34 10.22
CA ASP A 329 -2.27 33.55 10.03
C ASP A 329 -0.87 33.20 9.51
N PRO A 330 -0.60 33.43 8.21
CA PRO A 330 0.73 33.25 7.63
C PRO A 330 1.80 34.25 8.12
N LYS A 331 1.42 35.24 8.93
CA LYS A 331 2.30 36.31 9.44
C LYS A 331 3.01 37.06 8.31
N GLY A 332 2.31 37.27 7.20
CA GLY A 332 2.82 37.92 6.00
C GLY A 332 3.79 37.08 5.15
N LYS A 333 4.08 35.82 5.54
CA LYS A 333 4.83 34.88 4.69
C LYS A 333 4.00 34.53 3.47
N ARG A 334 4.66 34.40 2.31
CA ARG A 334 4.03 34.03 1.04
C ARG A 334 4.63 32.72 0.56
N LEU A 335 3.81 31.90 -0.09
CA LEU A 335 4.21 30.59 -0.61
C LEU A 335 5.25 30.74 -1.74
N TRP A 336 5.21 31.86 -2.44
CA TRP A 336 5.95 32.12 -3.67
C TRP A 336 7.40 32.54 -3.41
N LEU A 337 8.34 32.01 -4.20
CA LEU A 337 9.74 32.47 -4.21
C LEU A 337 9.83 33.95 -4.60
N THR A 338 10.70 34.72 -3.97
CA THR A 338 11.11 36.02 -4.52
C THR A 338 12.01 35.82 -5.74
N PRO A 339 12.15 36.81 -6.63
CA PRO A 339 13.10 36.73 -7.74
C PRO A 339 14.53 36.39 -7.30
N GLU A 340 14.97 36.93 -6.16
CA GLU A 340 16.29 36.65 -5.59
C GLU A 340 16.38 35.20 -5.09
N ALA A 341 15.35 34.72 -4.38
CA ALA A 341 15.31 33.35 -3.90
C ALA A 341 15.22 32.33 -5.04
N ASP A 342 14.54 32.65 -6.14
CA ASP A 342 14.50 31.80 -7.33
C ASP A 342 15.88 31.75 -8.02
N ALA A 343 16.62 32.86 -8.05
CA ALA A 343 17.98 32.88 -8.56
C ALA A 343 18.95 32.07 -7.67
N GLU A 344 18.78 32.10 -6.34
CA GLU A 344 19.68 31.43 -5.39
C GLU A 344 19.35 29.95 -5.15
N ARG A 345 18.05 29.64 -4.96
CA ARG A 345 17.57 28.31 -4.53
C ARG A 345 16.64 27.64 -5.55
N GLY A 346 15.96 28.42 -6.38
CA GLY A 346 15.04 27.94 -7.41
C GLY A 346 15.73 27.70 -8.76
N ALA A 347 15.19 28.34 -9.81
CA ALA A 347 15.68 28.23 -11.19
C ALA A 347 17.21 28.33 -11.33
N GLY A 348 17.85 29.29 -10.66
CA GLY A 348 19.30 29.49 -10.80
C GLY A 348 20.14 28.34 -10.22
N LYS A 349 19.67 27.68 -9.16
CA LYS A 349 20.32 26.50 -8.56
C LYS A 349 20.08 25.24 -9.39
N TRP A 350 18.85 25.04 -9.86
CA TRP A 350 18.44 23.80 -10.52
C TRP A 350 18.63 23.83 -12.04
N GLY A 351 19.00 24.97 -12.60
CA GLY A 351 19.48 25.11 -13.98
C GLY A 351 18.40 25.17 -15.06
N PHE A 352 17.13 25.33 -14.69
CA PHE A 352 16.03 25.53 -15.62
C PHE A 352 15.73 27.03 -15.81
N VAL A 353 15.11 27.40 -16.93
CA VAL A 353 14.84 28.80 -17.29
C VAL A 353 13.34 29.04 -17.38
N ARG A 354 12.84 30.03 -16.65
CA ARG A 354 11.43 30.46 -16.73
C ARG A 354 11.17 31.29 -17.98
N GLY A 355 9.98 31.12 -18.55
CA GLY A 355 9.51 31.92 -19.67
C GLY A 355 9.27 33.38 -19.28
N PRO A 356 9.28 34.31 -20.26
CA PRO A 356 9.23 35.75 -20.00
C PRO A 356 7.89 36.22 -19.40
N GLU A 357 6.82 35.47 -19.59
CA GLU A 357 5.49 35.77 -19.02
C GLU A 357 5.33 35.24 -17.59
N TRP A 358 6.27 34.41 -17.09
CA TRP A 358 6.23 33.91 -15.74
C TRP A 358 6.84 34.92 -14.76
N GLN A 359 5.98 35.64 -14.06
CA GLN A 359 6.38 36.60 -13.03
C GLN A 359 6.66 35.88 -11.70
N VAL A 360 7.94 35.68 -11.39
CA VAL A 360 8.37 35.06 -10.13
C VAL A 360 7.95 35.93 -8.94
N GLY A 361 7.46 35.29 -7.88
CA GLY A 361 6.96 35.96 -6.68
C GLY A 361 5.50 36.39 -6.75
N GLU A 362 4.82 36.18 -7.88
CA GLU A 362 3.37 36.32 -7.98
C GLU A 362 2.66 34.97 -7.83
N CYS A 363 1.41 35.03 -7.37
CA CYS A 363 0.54 33.86 -7.38
C CYS A 363 0.22 33.48 -8.82
N ILE A 364 0.46 32.22 -9.19
CA ILE A 364 0.18 31.71 -10.54
C ILE A 364 -1.27 31.99 -10.97
N TRP A 365 -2.24 31.82 -10.07
CA TRP A 365 -3.64 32.08 -10.39
C TRP A 365 -3.96 33.58 -10.52
N ALA A 366 -3.24 34.45 -9.81
CA ALA A 366 -3.34 35.90 -10.02
C ALA A 366 -2.78 36.31 -11.39
N MET A 367 -1.64 35.75 -11.81
CA MET A 367 -1.06 35.98 -13.14
C MET A 367 -2.01 35.60 -14.29
N HIS A 368 -2.94 34.67 -14.04
CA HIS A 368 -3.95 34.22 -14.98
C HIS A 368 -5.32 34.90 -14.78
N ASN A 369 -5.38 36.00 -14.02
CA ASN A 369 -6.60 36.76 -13.74
C ASN A 369 -7.72 35.93 -13.10
N VAL A 370 -7.39 34.89 -12.35
CA VAL A 370 -8.38 34.13 -11.55
C VAL A 370 -8.85 34.99 -10.38
N TRP A 371 -7.94 35.74 -9.76
CA TRP A 371 -8.22 36.67 -8.67
C TRP A 371 -7.23 37.84 -8.64
N ASP A 372 -7.58 38.90 -7.91
CA ASP A 372 -6.79 40.11 -7.71
C ASP A 372 -6.32 40.21 -6.25
N PRO A 373 -5.02 39.99 -5.97
CA PRO A 373 -4.47 40.09 -4.63
C PRO A 373 -4.53 41.49 -4.00
N ALA A 374 -4.42 42.55 -4.80
CA ALA A 374 -4.41 43.93 -4.30
C ALA A 374 -5.80 44.38 -3.83
N ARG A 375 -6.85 43.92 -4.51
CA ARG A 375 -8.25 44.18 -4.13
C ARG A 375 -8.87 43.08 -3.26
N ASN A 376 -8.11 42.01 -3.00
CA ASN A 376 -8.59 40.78 -2.39
C ASN A 376 -9.91 40.27 -3.00
N LYS A 377 -9.95 40.16 -4.33
CA LYS A 377 -11.19 39.90 -5.07
C LYS A 377 -11.03 38.73 -6.04
N LEU A 378 -11.89 37.72 -5.92
CA LEU A 378 -12.03 36.67 -6.94
C LEU A 378 -12.63 37.25 -8.22
N LEU A 379 -11.96 37.04 -9.35
CA LEU A 379 -12.33 37.60 -10.65
C LEU A 379 -13.10 36.58 -11.50
N ASN A 380 -12.68 35.31 -11.48
CA ASN A 380 -13.34 34.22 -12.21
C ASN A 380 -13.56 33.00 -11.29
N PRO A 381 -14.74 32.90 -10.64
CA PRO A 381 -15.02 31.80 -9.73
C PRO A 381 -15.06 30.41 -10.36
N GLY A 382 -15.38 30.31 -11.66
CA GLY A 382 -15.51 29.04 -12.38
C GLY A 382 -14.36 28.77 -13.36
N TYR A 383 -13.17 29.34 -13.12
CA TYR A 383 -12.04 29.28 -14.06
C TYR A 383 -11.66 27.86 -14.49
N PHE A 384 -11.81 26.87 -13.60
CA PHE A 384 -11.45 25.47 -13.84
C PHE A 384 -12.63 24.58 -14.21
N HIS A 385 -13.85 25.12 -14.28
CA HIS A 385 -15.07 24.35 -14.50
C HIS A 385 -15.24 23.90 -15.96
N THR A 386 -14.78 24.72 -16.90
CA THR A 386 -14.95 24.52 -18.34
C THR A 386 -13.64 24.75 -19.08
N LEU A 387 -13.52 24.21 -20.29
CA LEU A 387 -12.36 24.50 -21.14
C LEU A 387 -12.34 25.99 -21.52
N PRO A 388 -11.17 26.67 -21.49
CA PRO A 388 -11.05 28.06 -21.93
C PRO A 388 -11.52 28.28 -23.37
N GLU A 389 -11.30 27.30 -24.25
CA GLU A 389 -11.64 27.36 -25.67
C GLU A 389 -13.10 26.96 -25.97
N ASP A 390 -13.75 26.18 -25.09
CA ASP A 390 -15.18 25.84 -25.19
C ASP A 390 -15.87 25.90 -23.82
N PRO A 391 -16.48 27.05 -23.48
CA PRO A 391 -17.23 27.22 -22.23
C PRO A 391 -18.46 26.31 -22.06
N ARG A 392 -18.84 25.51 -23.07
CA ARG A 392 -19.94 24.52 -22.95
C ARG A 392 -19.43 23.16 -22.51
N HIS A 393 -18.13 22.89 -22.67
CA HIS A 393 -17.51 21.64 -22.23
C HIS A 393 -17.17 21.74 -20.75
N LYS A 394 -17.96 21.06 -19.92
CA LYS A 394 -17.63 20.88 -18.50
C LYS A 394 -16.49 19.88 -18.38
N VAL A 395 -15.47 20.28 -17.64
CA VAL A 395 -14.24 19.50 -17.51
C VAL A 395 -14.45 18.31 -16.57
N GLU A 396 -14.05 17.13 -17.03
CA GLU A 396 -14.00 15.91 -16.24
C GLU A 396 -12.57 15.36 -16.22
N PHE A 397 -11.90 15.48 -15.06
CA PHE A 397 -10.48 15.18 -14.89
C PHE A 397 -10.03 13.85 -15.50
N VAL A 398 -10.76 12.75 -15.20
CA VAL A 398 -10.38 11.41 -15.63
C VAL A 398 -10.40 11.28 -17.16
N HIS A 399 -11.44 11.82 -17.80
CA HIS A 399 -11.62 11.74 -19.25
C HIS A 399 -10.75 12.74 -20.02
N ASP A 400 -10.66 13.97 -19.54
CA ASP A 400 -10.03 15.06 -20.28
C ASP A 400 -8.51 15.13 -20.06
N PHE A 401 -8.02 14.72 -18.88
CA PHE A 401 -6.60 14.93 -18.50
C PHE A 401 -5.87 13.65 -18.11
N TRP A 402 -6.38 12.88 -17.14
CA TRP A 402 -5.69 11.65 -16.70
C TRP A 402 -5.55 10.64 -17.83
N ARG A 403 -6.59 10.44 -18.65
CA ARG A 403 -6.55 9.54 -19.80
C ARG A 403 -5.38 9.84 -20.74
N LEU A 404 -5.14 11.12 -21.03
CA LEU A 404 -4.06 11.55 -21.93
C LEU A 404 -2.68 11.30 -21.32
N HIS A 405 -2.52 11.63 -20.03
CA HIS A 405 -1.30 11.32 -19.28
C HIS A 405 -1.01 9.82 -19.29
N TRP A 406 -1.99 8.99 -18.92
CA TRP A 406 -1.85 7.55 -18.88
C TRP A 406 -1.50 6.96 -20.25
N MET A 407 -2.14 7.41 -21.33
CA MET A 407 -1.81 6.96 -22.69
C MET A 407 -0.38 7.32 -23.09
N SER A 408 0.11 8.50 -22.71
CA SER A 408 1.51 8.90 -22.94
C SER A 408 2.47 7.98 -22.19
N TYR A 409 2.25 7.81 -20.89
CA TYR A 409 3.04 6.93 -20.02
C TYR A 409 3.05 5.48 -20.52
N ALA A 410 1.88 4.92 -20.83
CA ALA A 410 1.76 3.54 -21.30
C ALA A 410 2.48 3.33 -22.64
N THR A 411 2.40 4.31 -23.55
CA THR A 411 3.17 4.27 -24.81
C THR A 411 4.66 4.25 -24.54
N ALA A 412 5.13 5.07 -23.60
CA ALA A 412 6.54 5.16 -23.22
C ALA A 412 7.06 3.84 -22.63
N VAL A 413 6.33 3.23 -21.69
CA VAL A 413 6.66 1.92 -21.09
C VAL A 413 6.77 0.82 -22.16
N ARG A 414 5.84 0.77 -23.11
CA ARG A 414 5.83 -0.24 -24.18
C ARG A 414 7.05 -0.19 -25.09
N THR A 415 7.81 0.92 -25.11
CA THR A 415 9.04 1.01 -25.92
C THR A 415 10.17 0.11 -25.42
N TRP A 416 10.21 -0.20 -24.11
CA TRP A 416 11.26 -1.01 -23.49
C TRP A 416 10.73 -2.25 -22.76
N HIS A 417 9.44 -2.28 -22.40
CA HIS A 417 8.75 -3.47 -21.90
C HIS A 417 7.42 -3.68 -22.67
N PRO A 418 7.49 -4.14 -23.93
CA PRO A 418 6.31 -4.26 -24.80
C PRO A 418 5.18 -5.12 -24.20
N GLU A 419 5.57 -6.17 -23.49
CA GLU A 419 4.66 -7.13 -22.87
C GLU A 419 4.14 -6.66 -21.50
N ALA A 420 4.45 -5.45 -21.00
CA ALA A 420 3.96 -4.99 -19.69
C ALA A 420 2.44 -5.08 -19.55
N VAL A 421 1.93 -5.61 -18.43
CA VAL A 421 0.55 -5.34 -18.01
C VAL A 421 0.50 -3.93 -17.41
N HIS A 422 -0.36 -3.07 -17.94
CA HIS A 422 -0.62 -1.77 -17.31
C HIS A 422 -1.62 -1.93 -16.17
N PHE A 423 -1.15 -1.75 -14.95
CA PHE A 423 -2.00 -1.62 -13.77
C PHE A 423 -2.52 -0.18 -13.74
N MET A 424 -3.85 -0.01 -13.73
CA MET A 424 -4.50 1.27 -13.96
C MET A 424 -5.21 1.76 -12.70
N ASN A 425 -4.66 2.80 -12.08
CA ASN A 425 -5.28 3.49 -10.95
C ASN A 425 -5.56 4.97 -11.31
N THR A 426 -6.80 5.39 -11.13
CA THR A 426 -7.21 6.81 -11.21
C THR A 426 -7.30 7.39 -9.81
N THR A 427 -7.92 8.57 -9.66
CA THR A 427 -8.32 9.07 -8.35
C THR A 427 -9.16 8.02 -7.61
N VAL A 428 -8.91 7.89 -6.30
CA VAL A 428 -9.53 6.88 -5.45
C VAL A 428 -11.05 6.85 -5.63
N PHE A 429 -11.60 5.64 -5.83
CA PHE A 429 -13.01 5.35 -6.09
C PHE A 429 -13.62 5.88 -7.40
N LYS A 430 -12.88 6.61 -8.24
CA LYS A 430 -13.36 6.94 -9.59
C LYS A 430 -13.17 5.76 -10.55
N PRO A 431 -14.14 5.50 -11.44
CA PRO A 431 -13.98 4.49 -12.47
C PRO A 431 -12.96 4.92 -13.53
N LEU A 432 -12.43 3.95 -14.27
CA LEU A 432 -11.57 4.19 -15.41
C LEU A 432 -12.37 4.82 -16.57
N PRO A 433 -11.76 5.65 -17.42
CA PRO A 433 -12.41 6.12 -18.63
C PRO A 433 -12.50 4.97 -19.66
N GLU A 434 -13.39 5.11 -20.62
CA GLU A 434 -13.36 4.26 -21.82
C GLU A 434 -12.03 4.43 -22.57
N LEU A 435 -11.43 3.30 -22.95
CA LEU A 435 -10.14 3.23 -23.63
C LEU A 435 -10.21 2.30 -24.84
N PRO A 436 -9.53 2.64 -25.96
CA PRO A 436 -9.58 1.82 -27.15
C PRO A 436 -8.84 0.49 -26.96
N GLU A 437 -9.49 -0.63 -27.30
CA GLU A 437 -8.86 -1.98 -27.25
C GLU A 437 -7.56 -2.05 -28.07
N SER A 438 -7.49 -1.31 -29.19
CA SER A 438 -6.27 -1.23 -30.00
C SER A 438 -5.05 -0.72 -29.23
N PHE A 439 -5.28 -0.02 -28.11
CA PHE A 439 -4.25 0.49 -27.21
C PHE A 439 -4.01 -0.43 -26.01
N LEU A 440 -5.06 -1.01 -25.45
CA LEU A 440 -4.96 -1.93 -24.32
C LEU A 440 -4.31 -3.27 -24.69
N GLN A 441 -4.59 -3.78 -25.89
CA GLN A 441 -4.00 -4.99 -26.47
C GLN A 441 -4.03 -6.20 -25.52
N HIS A 442 -5.13 -6.36 -24.76
CA HIS A 442 -5.25 -7.36 -23.70
C HIS A 442 -4.09 -7.41 -22.67
N ARG A 443 -3.43 -6.26 -22.42
CA ARG A 443 -2.35 -6.09 -21.44
C ARG A 443 -2.66 -4.96 -20.44
N ALA A 444 -3.80 -5.05 -19.79
CA ALA A 444 -4.20 -4.10 -18.74
C ALA A 444 -4.83 -4.82 -17.54
N CYS A 445 -4.88 -4.15 -16.41
CA CYS A 445 -5.56 -4.58 -15.19
C CYS A 445 -6.07 -3.32 -14.49
N ALA A 446 -7.34 -3.28 -14.11
CA ALA A 446 -7.78 -2.21 -13.21
C ALA A 446 -7.16 -2.45 -11.82
N SER A 447 -6.58 -1.41 -11.23
CA SER A 447 -5.94 -1.47 -9.92
C SER A 447 -6.52 -0.48 -8.89
N PRO A 448 -7.85 -0.45 -8.67
CA PRO A 448 -8.45 0.49 -7.72
C PRO A 448 -8.05 0.17 -6.28
N HIS A 449 -8.13 1.17 -5.41
CA HIS A 449 -7.83 1.05 -3.99
C HIS A 449 -9.10 0.99 -3.16
N TYR A 450 -9.02 0.36 -1.99
CA TYR A 450 -10.12 0.30 -1.05
C TYR A 450 -9.62 0.37 0.39
N TYR A 451 -10.13 1.35 1.14
CA TYR A 451 -9.96 1.43 2.58
C TYR A 451 -11.32 1.56 3.25
N ASP A 452 -11.51 0.87 4.37
CA ASP A 452 -12.66 1.09 5.23
C ASP A 452 -12.54 2.46 5.93
N GLY A 453 -13.16 3.48 5.32
CA GLY A 453 -12.98 4.87 5.71
C GLY A 453 -13.33 5.15 7.18
N LEU A 454 -14.34 4.49 7.75
CA LEU A 454 -14.69 4.71 9.16
C LEU A 454 -13.60 4.16 10.09
N THR A 455 -13.17 2.91 9.86
CA THR A 455 -12.13 2.26 10.68
C THR A 455 -10.78 2.97 10.52
N LEU A 456 -10.41 3.37 9.30
CA LEU A 456 -9.16 4.08 9.01
C LEU A 456 -9.12 5.44 9.70
N MET A 457 -10.17 6.25 9.56
CA MET A 457 -10.20 7.61 10.09
C MET A 457 -10.36 7.65 11.62
N THR A 458 -11.08 6.70 12.21
CA THR A 458 -11.31 6.65 13.67
C THR A 458 -10.29 5.80 14.42
N ARG A 459 -9.50 4.98 13.72
CA ARG A 459 -8.62 3.94 14.29
C ARG A 459 -9.37 3.06 15.28
N HIS A 460 -10.60 2.67 14.95
CA HIS A 460 -11.46 1.87 15.80
C HIS A 460 -12.33 0.90 14.97
N TRP A 461 -12.32 -0.38 15.33
CA TRP A 461 -13.25 -1.36 14.76
C TRP A 461 -14.58 -1.37 15.53
N GLY A 462 -15.60 -0.71 14.96
CA GLY A 462 -16.90 -0.51 15.57
C GLY A 462 -17.91 -1.65 15.38
N TRP A 463 -19.03 -1.57 16.12
CA TRP A 463 -20.19 -2.46 15.95
C TRP A 463 -21.14 -2.00 14.82
N PHE A 464 -20.80 -0.90 14.15
CA PHE A 464 -21.45 -0.40 12.95
C PHE A 464 -20.41 0.17 11.98
N ASN A 465 -20.79 0.32 10.71
CA ASN A 465 -19.98 0.93 9.65
C ASN A 465 -20.88 1.66 8.62
N ALA A 466 -20.32 2.19 7.53
CA ALA A 466 -21.03 2.88 6.46
C ALA A 466 -20.60 2.40 5.06
N ASP A 467 -21.54 2.42 4.11
CA ASP A 467 -21.25 2.27 2.67
C ASP A 467 -20.61 3.56 2.13
N ALA A 468 -19.31 3.74 2.41
CA ALA A 468 -18.55 4.94 2.06
C ALA A 468 -18.55 5.19 0.53
N LEU A 469 -18.34 4.14 -0.26
CA LEU A 469 -18.39 4.23 -1.72
C LEU A 469 -19.77 4.69 -2.20
N GLY A 470 -20.85 4.11 -1.64
CA GLY A 470 -22.21 4.52 -1.96
C GLY A 470 -22.52 5.97 -1.57
N VAL A 471 -22.03 6.44 -0.42
CA VAL A 471 -22.15 7.85 -0.01
C VAL A 471 -21.43 8.76 -1.00
N MET A 472 -20.18 8.43 -1.35
CA MET A 472 -19.37 9.20 -2.29
C MET A 472 -19.96 9.23 -3.70
N ARG A 473 -20.67 8.17 -4.11
CA ARG A 473 -21.37 8.09 -5.40
C ARG A 473 -22.82 8.59 -5.35
N GLY A 474 -23.24 9.24 -4.27
CA GLY A 474 -24.59 9.82 -4.17
C GLY A 474 -25.73 8.80 -4.16
N LYS A 475 -25.46 7.54 -3.78
CA LYS A 475 -26.45 6.45 -3.71
C LYS A 475 -27.55 6.69 -2.66
N TYR A 476 -27.27 7.52 -1.66
CA TYR A 476 -28.15 7.76 -0.51
C TYR A 476 -28.58 9.22 -0.44
N TRP A 477 -29.83 9.47 -0.01
CA TRP A 477 -30.30 10.84 0.23
C TRP A 477 -29.83 11.39 1.59
N SER A 478 -29.43 10.51 2.52
CA SER A 478 -28.75 10.89 3.77
C SER A 478 -27.74 9.83 4.22
N VAL A 479 -26.69 10.27 4.94
CA VAL A 479 -25.61 9.39 5.44
C VAL A 479 -26.14 8.29 6.37
N ILE A 480 -27.23 8.55 7.11
CA ILE A 480 -27.85 7.56 8.01
C ILE A 480 -28.28 6.29 7.26
N GLN A 481 -28.70 6.40 5.99
CA GLN A 481 -29.08 5.23 5.20
C GLN A 481 -27.89 4.36 4.77
N ALA A 482 -26.69 4.94 4.77
CA ALA A 482 -25.47 4.21 4.48
C ALA A 482 -25.01 3.38 5.68
N LEU A 483 -25.54 3.61 6.88
CA LEU A 483 -25.14 2.89 8.09
C LEU A 483 -25.48 1.40 8.01
N ARG A 484 -24.59 0.58 8.55
CA ARG A 484 -24.67 -0.87 8.63
C ARG A 484 -24.36 -1.29 10.04
N ILE A 485 -25.34 -1.91 10.70
CA ILE A 485 -25.24 -2.28 12.11
C ILE A 485 -25.01 -3.78 12.22
N GLY A 486 -24.04 -4.17 13.02
CA GLY A 486 -23.68 -5.56 13.28
C GLY A 486 -22.68 -6.12 12.28
N GLU A 487 -21.78 -6.97 12.79
CA GLU A 487 -20.65 -7.57 12.07
C GLU A 487 -21.05 -8.16 10.71
N GLN A 488 -22.16 -8.91 10.64
CA GLN A 488 -22.61 -9.54 9.39
C GLN A 488 -22.95 -8.50 8.30
N ASN A 489 -23.62 -7.40 8.67
CA ASN A 489 -23.99 -6.36 7.73
C ASN A 489 -22.79 -5.52 7.31
N ILE A 490 -21.83 -5.29 8.22
CA ILE A 490 -20.57 -4.61 7.92
C ILE A 490 -19.78 -5.42 6.88
N ARG A 491 -19.58 -6.72 7.13
CA ARG A 491 -18.86 -7.62 6.20
C ARG A 491 -19.52 -7.66 4.83
N LYS A 492 -20.85 -7.80 4.79
CA LYS A 492 -21.62 -7.76 3.54
C LYS A 492 -21.44 -6.43 2.80
N CYS A 493 -21.45 -5.31 3.51
CA CYS A 493 -21.25 -3.98 2.93
C CYS A 493 -19.87 -3.82 2.29
N ILE A 494 -18.81 -4.24 2.97
CA ILE A 494 -17.45 -4.22 2.43
C ILE A 494 -17.36 -5.11 1.18
N GLN A 495 -17.97 -6.31 1.22
CA GLN A 495 -18.02 -7.22 0.06
C GLN A 495 -18.76 -6.64 -1.14
N GLU A 496 -19.89 -5.95 -0.91
CA GLU A 496 -20.65 -5.26 -1.96
C GLU A 496 -19.85 -4.10 -2.58
N GLN A 497 -19.14 -3.31 -1.77
CA GLN A 497 -18.30 -2.21 -2.27
C GLN A 497 -17.13 -2.72 -3.12
N LEU A 498 -16.43 -3.76 -2.68
CA LEU A 498 -15.37 -4.41 -3.47
C LEU A 498 -15.92 -5.07 -4.74
N GLY A 499 -17.12 -5.65 -4.66
CA GLY A 499 -17.83 -6.17 -5.84
C GLY A 499 -18.18 -5.07 -6.85
N GLN A 500 -18.53 -3.87 -6.37
CA GLN A 500 -18.76 -2.71 -7.23
C GLN A 500 -17.47 -2.28 -7.95
N LEU A 501 -16.33 -2.21 -7.26
CA LEU A 501 -15.04 -1.87 -7.92
C LEU A 501 -14.66 -2.89 -9.00
N LYS A 502 -14.95 -4.18 -8.77
CA LYS A 502 -14.81 -5.22 -9.80
C LYS A 502 -15.76 -5.00 -10.98
N ALA A 503 -17.02 -4.63 -10.71
CA ALA A 503 -18.02 -4.36 -11.74
C ALA A 503 -17.62 -3.15 -12.60
N ASP A 504 -17.10 -2.09 -11.99
CA ASP A 504 -16.62 -0.89 -12.69
C ASP A 504 -15.55 -1.22 -13.74
N THR A 505 -14.71 -2.23 -13.47
CA THR A 505 -13.71 -2.72 -14.45
C THR A 505 -14.39 -3.29 -15.69
N THR A 506 -15.45 -4.08 -15.50
CA THR A 506 -16.21 -4.66 -16.61
C THR A 506 -16.99 -3.60 -17.38
N GLU A 507 -17.50 -2.58 -16.70
CA GLU A 507 -18.20 -1.46 -17.33
C GLU A 507 -17.24 -0.58 -18.15
N SER A 508 -16.05 -0.29 -17.61
CA SER A 508 -15.09 0.64 -18.23
C SER A 508 -14.24 0.00 -19.32
N LEU A 509 -13.80 -1.26 -19.12
CA LEU A 509 -12.85 -1.96 -19.99
C LEU A 509 -13.43 -3.21 -20.67
N GLY A 510 -14.65 -3.62 -20.31
CA GLY A 510 -15.27 -4.86 -20.80
C GLY A 510 -14.84 -6.11 -20.02
N ARG A 511 -15.30 -7.29 -20.47
CA ARG A 511 -15.08 -8.60 -19.79
C ARG A 511 -13.71 -9.25 -20.10
N SER A 512 -12.79 -8.47 -20.66
CA SER A 512 -11.49 -8.95 -21.14
C SER A 512 -10.34 -8.63 -20.19
N TYR A 513 -10.61 -8.04 -19.01
CA TYR A 513 -9.56 -7.55 -18.12
C TYR A 513 -9.80 -7.91 -16.65
N PRO A 514 -8.73 -8.26 -15.91
CA PRO A 514 -8.82 -8.55 -14.49
C PRO A 514 -8.90 -7.27 -13.65
N THR A 515 -9.39 -7.45 -12.42
CA THR A 515 -9.32 -6.45 -11.35
C THR A 515 -8.38 -6.94 -10.25
N LEU A 516 -7.50 -6.06 -9.79
CA LEU A 516 -6.65 -6.26 -8.63
C LEU A 516 -6.86 -5.08 -7.68
N ILE A 517 -7.15 -5.33 -6.40
CA ILE A 517 -7.21 -4.23 -5.42
C ILE A 517 -5.77 -3.81 -5.10
N GLY A 518 -5.34 -2.66 -5.61
CA GLY A 518 -3.95 -2.18 -5.53
C GLY A 518 -3.51 -1.92 -4.09
N GLU A 519 -4.43 -1.41 -3.28
CA GLU A 519 -4.24 -1.23 -1.85
C GLU A 519 -5.51 -1.55 -1.08
N ILE A 520 -5.34 -2.31 0.00
CA ILE A 520 -6.34 -2.51 1.04
C ILE A 520 -5.64 -2.69 2.38
N GLY A 521 -6.04 -1.92 3.39
CA GLY A 521 -5.32 -1.84 4.66
C GLY A 521 -6.22 -1.69 5.88
N CYS A 522 -5.68 -2.06 7.06
CA CYS A 522 -6.29 -1.84 8.36
C CYS A 522 -5.25 -1.28 9.34
N PRO A 523 -5.58 -0.25 10.15
CA PRO A 523 -4.64 0.32 11.10
C PRO A 523 -4.35 -0.66 12.24
N TYR A 524 -3.09 -0.75 12.67
CA TYR A 524 -2.69 -1.57 13.82
C TYR A 524 -2.70 -0.80 15.13
N ASP A 525 -2.63 0.53 15.07
CA ASP A 525 -2.54 1.44 16.21
C ASP A 525 -3.93 1.84 16.77
N MET A 526 -4.91 0.95 16.62
CA MET A 526 -6.28 1.13 17.08
C MET A 526 -6.38 1.41 18.58
N ASP A 527 -7.45 2.11 18.96
CA ASP A 527 -7.85 2.32 20.36
C ASP A 527 -6.74 2.95 21.22
N GLY A 528 -6.03 3.93 20.64
CA GLY A 528 -4.92 4.60 21.30
C GLY A 528 -3.73 3.67 21.51
N LYS A 529 -3.41 2.82 20.52
CA LYS A 529 -2.29 1.86 20.59
C LYS A 529 -2.46 0.85 21.73
N ALA A 530 -3.68 0.39 21.98
CA ALA A 530 -3.98 -0.57 23.04
C ALA A 530 -3.20 -1.89 22.87
N ALA A 531 -3.07 -2.38 21.65
CA ALA A 531 -2.29 -3.58 21.33
C ALA A 531 -0.79 -3.45 21.67
N TYR A 532 -0.26 -2.22 21.78
CA TYR A 532 1.14 -1.96 22.12
C TYR A 532 1.33 -1.81 23.64
N GLY A 533 0.22 -1.73 24.39
CA GLY A 533 0.19 -1.49 25.82
C GLY A 533 0.25 0.00 26.20
N TYR A 534 0.06 0.92 25.24
CA TYR A 534 0.12 2.37 25.52
C TYR A 534 -1.18 2.90 26.11
N ALA A 535 -2.29 2.18 25.94
CA ALA A 535 -3.58 2.47 26.57
C ALA A 535 -3.89 1.50 27.73
N ASN A 536 -4.93 1.82 28.51
CA ASN A 536 -5.53 0.93 29.51
C ASN A 536 -4.54 0.37 30.56
N ASN A 537 -3.52 1.13 30.94
CA ASN A 537 -2.45 0.72 31.86
C ASN A 537 -1.75 -0.58 31.41
N GLY A 538 -1.52 -0.74 30.11
CA GLY A 538 -0.86 -1.92 29.54
C GLY A 538 -1.78 -3.12 29.32
N LYS A 539 -3.05 -3.06 29.73
CA LYS A 539 -4.03 -4.11 29.43
C LYS A 539 -4.32 -4.14 27.93
N GLY A 540 -4.06 -5.29 27.31
CA GLY A 540 -4.25 -5.49 25.87
C GLY A 540 -2.93 -5.53 25.08
N LYS A 541 -1.77 -5.37 25.71
CA LYS A 541 -0.48 -5.56 25.03
C LYS A 541 -0.42 -6.94 24.36
N GLY A 542 -0.13 -6.98 23.06
CA GLY A 542 -0.11 -8.16 22.21
C GLY A 542 -1.49 -8.65 21.73
N ASP A 543 -2.59 -8.01 22.15
CA ASP A 543 -3.94 -8.36 21.73
C ASP A 543 -4.34 -7.62 20.46
N TYR A 544 -4.12 -8.28 19.32
CA TYR A 544 -4.50 -7.80 17.99
C TYR A 544 -5.91 -8.25 17.56
N SER A 545 -6.80 -8.62 18.49
CA SER A 545 -8.11 -9.19 18.14
C SER A 545 -9.00 -8.25 17.32
N GLN A 546 -9.00 -6.94 17.62
CA GLN A 546 -9.79 -5.95 16.89
C GLN A 546 -9.25 -5.73 15.47
N GLN A 547 -7.94 -5.65 15.33
CA GLN A 547 -7.23 -5.59 14.05
C GLN A 547 -7.49 -6.86 13.24
N GLN A 548 -7.49 -8.04 13.87
CA GLN A 548 -7.81 -9.30 13.22
C GLN A 548 -9.25 -9.33 12.70
N ARG A 549 -10.22 -8.78 13.44
CA ARG A 549 -11.60 -8.67 12.97
C ARG A 549 -11.73 -7.74 11.75
N ALA A 550 -11.09 -6.57 11.80
CA ALA A 550 -11.08 -5.63 10.69
C ALA A 550 -10.42 -6.21 9.43
N TRP A 551 -9.26 -6.85 9.58
CA TRP A 551 -8.58 -7.55 8.49
C TRP A 551 -9.41 -8.70 7.96
N ASP A 552 -10.01 -9.51 8.84
CA ASP A 552 -10.81 -10.65 8.42
C ASP A 552 -12.04 -10.21 7.62
N ALA A 553 -12.70 -9.12 8.01
CA ALA A 553 -13.79 -8.53 7.26
C ALA A 553 -13.34 -8.03 5.88
N SER A 554 -12.22 -7.30 5.83
CA SER A 554 -11.68 -6.70 4.60
C SER A 554 -11.19 -7.76 3.60
N VAL A 555 -10.43 -8.75 4.05
CA VAL A 555 -9.88 -9.77 3.15
C VAL A 555 -10.94 -10.80 2.73
N ASN A 556 -11.91 -11.15 3.60
CA ASN A 556 -13.04 -11.99 3.16
C ASN A 556 -13.91 -11.31 2.12
N ALA A 557 -13.99 -9.99 2.15
CA ALA A 557 -14.72 -9.23 1.17
C ALA A 557 -14.05 -9.25 -0.21
N CYS A 558 -12.73 -9.45 -0.28
CA CYS A 558 -12.02 -9.79 -1.53
C CYS A 558 -12.27 -11.24 -1.98
N ASP A 559 -12.57 -12.14 -1.04
CA ASP A 559 -12.98 -13.52 -1.30
C ASP A 559 -14.49 -13.58 -1.64
N GLY A 560 -15.19 -14.62 -1.21
CA GLY A 560 -16.58 -14.89 -1.55
C GLY A 560 -16.80 -14.93 -3.07
N PRO A 561 -17.91 -14.36 -3.58
CA PRO A 561 -18.18 -14.31 -5.02
C PRO A 561 -17.30 -13.29 -5.77
N ASN A 562 -16.54 -12.47 -5.06
CA ASN A 562 -15.67 -11.48 -5.69
C ASN A 562 -14.41 -12.12 -6.25
N ALA A 563 -13.82 -13.10 -5.55
CA ALA A 563 -12.59 -13.79 -5.96
C ALA A 563 -11.54 -12.84 -6.57
N LEU A 564 -11.29 -11.73 -5.87
CA LEU A 564 -10.44 -10.63 -6.33
C LEU A 564 -8.96 -10.96 -6.20
N ASN A 565 -8.12 -10.28 -6.97
CA ASN A 565 -6.69 -10.18 -6.67
C ASN A 565 -6.48 -9.01 -5.70
N TYR A 566 -5.42 -9.00 -4.91
CA TYR A 566 -5.09 -7.84 -4.06
C TYR A 566 -3.60 -7.72 -3.73
N THR A 567 -3.21 -6.51 -3.36
CA THR A 567 -2.00 -6.21 -2.57
C THR A 567 -2.37 -5.50 -1.28
N LEU A 568 -2.02 -6.09 -0.13
CA LEU A 568 -2.33 -5.52 1.18
C LEU A 568 -1.41 -4.33 1.48
N TRP A 569 -1.96 -3.24 1.99
CA TRP A 569 -1.21 -2.13 2.55
C TRP A 569 -1.07 -2.37 4.06
N CYS A 570 0.11 -2.71 4.58
CA CYS A 570 1.44 -2.73 3.91
C CYS A 570 2.40 -3.77 4.50
N TYR A 571 3.57 -4.00 3.89
CA TYR A 571 4.72 -4.63 4.55
C TYR A 571 5.87 -3.63 4.69
N VAL A 572 6.32 -3.37 5.92
CA VAL A 572 7.34 -2.35 6.21
C VAL A 572 8.40 -2.96 7.16
N PRO A 573 9.58 -3.33 6.65
CA PRO A 573 10.65 -3.93 7.47
C PRO A 573 11.14 -3.06 8.62
N ARG A 574 10.99 -1.74 8.52
CA ARG A 574 11.46 -0.75 9.53
C ARG A 574 10.32 -0.17 10.39
N ASN A 575 9.19 -0.87 10.48
CA ASN A 575 8.05 -0.42 11.26
C ASN A 575 8.33 -0.48 12.78
N SER A 576 7.72 0.45 13.53
CA SER A 576 7.79 0.53 15.00
C SER A 576 6.44 0.92 15.61
N HIS A 577 6.21 0.60 16.88
CA HIS A 577 5.00 1.01 17.62
C HIS A 577 4.90 2.53 17.81
N GLN A 578 6.05 3.20 17.94
CA GLN A 578 6.09 4.64 18.17
C GLN A 578 5.68 5.41 16.91
N TRP A 579 6.36 5.15 15.78
CA TRP A 579 6.24 5.96 14.57
C TRP A 579 5.57 5.24 13.40
N GLY A 580 5.09 4.01 13.62
CA GLY A 580 4.49 3.20 12.57
C GLY A 580 5.50 2.91 11.48
N ASP A 581 5.16 3.20 10.23
CA ASP A 581 6.03 3.03 9.07
C ASP A 581 7.10 4.13 8.89
N ASN A 582 7.21 5.06 9.86
CA ASN A 582 8.03 6.28 9.83
C ASN A 582 7.53 7.37 8.87
N TRP A 583 6.31 7.22 8.35
CA TRP A 583 5.66 8.16 7.46
C TRP A 583 4.32 8.62 8.05
N ASN A 584 4.20 9.91 8.38
CA ASN A 584 2.97 10.56 8.87
C ASN A 584 2.23 9.85 10.03
N GLY A 585 2.93 9.04 10.83
CA GLY A 585 2.35 8.29 11.95
C GLY A 585 1.36 7.20 11.51
N GLU A 586 1.46 6.71 10.29
CA GLU A 586 0.67 5.58 9.80
C GLU A 586 1.23 4.25 10.28
N ASP A 587 0.36 3.34 10.70
CA ASP A 587 0.78 1.99 11.07
C ASP A 587 -0.17 0.92 10.52
N LEU A 588 0.07 0.51 9.28
CA LEU A 588 -0.71 -0.51 8.57
C LEU A 588 0.13 -1.76 8.26
N SER A 589 1.35 -1.87 8.78
CA SER A 589 2.27 -2.94 8.37
C SER A 589 1.87 -4.31 8.96
N LEU A 590 1.93 -5.38 8.18
CA LEU A 590 1.62 -6.74 8.66
C LEU A 590 2.63 -7.27 9.70
N TRP A 591 3.80 -6.61 9.78
CA TRP A 591 4.91 -7.00 10.63
C TRP A 591 5.52 -5.77 11.34
N SER A 592 6.01 -5.96 12.56
CA SER A 592 6.80 -4.97 13.29
C SER A 592 7.93 -5.65 14.05
N GLN A 593 9.07 -4.98 14.14
CA GLN A 593 10.21 -5.45 14.92
C GLN A 593 9.89 -5.45 16.42
N ASP A 594 9.08 -4.51 16.90
CA ASP A 594 8.70 -4.37 18.30
C ASP A 594 7.80 -5.51 18.81
N ASP A 595 7.21 -6.28 17.89
CA ASP A 595 6.42 -7.49 18.19
C ASP A 595 7.27 -8.78 18.12
N THR A 596 8.58 -8.67 17.85
CA THR A 596 9.46 -9.84 17.85
C THR A 596 9.79 -10.28 19.27
N ARG A 597 9.87 -11.60 19.52
CA ARG A 597 10.14 -12.11 20.88
C ARG A 597 11.64 -12.18 21.21
N ALA A 598 12.43 -11.21 20.77
CA ALA A 598 13.86 -11.16 21.11
C ALA A 598 14.04 -11.21 22.64
N ILE A 599 15.03 -12.00 23.08
CA ILE A 599 15.39 -12.24 24.49
C ILE A 599 15.37 -10.91 25.25
N GLU A 600 14.54 -10.80 26.29
CA GLU A 600 14.60 -9.76 27.32
C GLU A 600 15.97 -9.90 28.04
N ASP A 601 17.07 -9.54 27.38
CA ASP A 601 18.41 -9.59 27.99
C ASP A 601 18.76 -8.20 28.53
N ASN A 602 18.66 -8.13 29.85
CA ASN A 602 19.23 -7.16 30.79
C ASN A 602 18.61 -5.76 30.84
N GLY A 603 17.80 -5.59 31.90
CA GLY A 603 17.45 -4.29 32.45
C GLY A 603 18.68 -3.41 32.68
N ALA A 604 18.70 -2.29 31.99
CA ALA A 604 19.38 -1.07 32.42
C ALA A 604 18.60 0.12 31.85
N GLY A 605 18.05 0.93 32.75
CA GLY A 605 17.65 2.33 32.60
C GLY A 605 17.12 2.82 31.25
N TYR A 606 15.83 3.18 31.23
CA TYR A 606 15.34 4.30 30.42
C TYR A 606 16.18 5.55 30.75
N ASP A 607 17.05 5.96 29.83
CA ASP A 607 17.32 7.36 29.48
C ASP A 607 18.36 7.46 28.35
N SER A 608 18.11 8.40 27.43
CA SER A 608 18.96 8.88 26.33
C SER A 608 19.07 8.03 25.05
N PHE A 609 18.26 8.38 24.04
CA PHE A 609 18.63 8.25 22.62
C PHE A 609 18.73 9.65 22.00
N VAL A 610 19.89 10.28 22.21
CA VAL A 610 20.43 11.32 21.34
C VAL A 610 21.82 10.85 20.93
N SER A 611 21.97 10.48 19.66
CA SER A 611 23.21 10.44 18.85
C SER A 611 23.19 9.24 17.90
N GLY A 612 23.50 9.54 16.64
CA GLY A 612 23.52 8.60 15.53
C GLY A 612 24.41 7.38 15.76
N GLY A 613 23.95 6.27 15.21
CA GLY A 613 24.69 5.02 15.15
C GLY A 613 23.74 3.89 14.82
N SER A 614 23.82 3.38 13.60
CA SER A 614 23.25 2.11 13.19
C SER A 614 23.57 1.04 14.24
N ARG A 615 22.61 0.75 15.11
CA ARG A 615 22.54 -0.49 15.87
C ARG A 615 21.22 -1.16 15.51
N ALA A 616 21.14 -1.59 14.25
CA ALA A 616 20.56 -2.90 14.02
C ALA A 616 21.37 -3.84 14.93
N SER A 617 20.75 -4.29 16.01
CA SER A 617 21.36 -5.26 16.90
C SER A 617 21.82 -6.43 16.04
N SER A 618 23.14 -6.55 15.89
CA SER A 618 23.83 -7.73 15.41
C SER A 618 23.50 -8.88 16.36
N VAL A 619 22.28 -9.39 16.27
CA VAL A 619 21.94 -10.70 16.80
C VAL A 619 22.58 -11.66 15.82
N THR A 620 23.72 -12.19 16.25
CA THR A 620 24.48 -13.29 15.66
C THR A 620 23.53 -14.32 15.03
N LEU A 621 23.25 -14.17 13.73
CA LEU A 621 22.37 -15.05 12.98
C LEU A 621 23.20 -16.25 12.52
N THR A 622 23.63 -17.07 13.48
CA THR A 622 24.20 -18.41 13.22
C THR A 622 23.12 -19.44 12.86
N SER A 623 21.86 -19.03 12.69
CA SER A 623 20.84 -19.87 12.06
C SER A 623 20.94 -19.78 10.54
N ARG A 624 21.00 -20.93 9.88
CA ARG A 624 20.89 -21.08 8.42
C ARG A 624 19.72 -20.24 7.88
N ARG A 625 20.02 -19.33 6.94
CA ARG A 625 18.99 -18.52 6.26
C ARG A 625 18.02 -19.44 5.52
N PRO A 626 16.70 -19.16 5.52
CA PRO A 626 15.75 -19.97 4.77
C PRO A 626 16.03 -19.85 3.27
N SER A 627 16.25 -20.98 2.63
CA SER A 627 16.40 -21.09 1.18
C SER A 627 15.04 -20.95 0.50
N PRO A 628 14.96 -20.31 -0.68
CA PRO A 628 13.70 -20.19 -1.41
C PRO A 628 13.03 -21.55 -1.69
N LYS A 629 13.82 -22.55 -2.10
CA LYS A 629 13.34 -23.92 -2.33
C LYS A 629 12.81 -24.58 -1.05
N GLY A 630 13.45 -24.33 0.10
CA GLY A 630 12.99 -24.84 1.38
C GLY A 630 11.66 -24.22 1.82
N ILE A 631 11.42 -22.96 1.48
CA ILE A 631 10.13 -22.29 1.72
C ILE A 631 9.05 -22.81 0.77
N GLU A 632 9.37 -22.98 -0.51
CA GLU A 632 8.46 -23.53 -1.53
C GLU A 632 7.97 -24.94 -1.15
N LEU A 633 8.89 -25.83 -0.75
CA LEU A 633 8.59 -27.20 -0.32
C LEU A 633 7.99 -27.27 1.10
N GLY A 634 7.93 -26.16 1.83
CA GLY A 634 7.49 -26.11 3.22
C GLY A 634 8.50 -26.66 4.24
N THR A 635 9.63 -27.24 3.81
CA THR A 635 10.61 -27.89 4.69
C THR A 635 11.39 -26.92 5.59
N GLU A 636 11.43 -25.64 5.24
CA GLU A 636 12.08 -24.59 6.05
C GLU A 636 11.07 -23.55 6.58
N VAL A 637 9.77 -23.85 6.53
CA VAL A 637 8.72 -23.03 7.14
C VAL A 637 8.54 -23.45 8.60
N THR A 638 8.81 -22.53 9.51
CA THR A 638 8.76 -22.76 10.96
C THR A 638 7.73 -21.87 11.63
N ALA A 639 7.27 -22.25 12.83
CA ALA A 639 6.36 -21.42 13.62
C ALA A 639 6.97 -20.03 13.92
N LYS A 640 8.29 -19.97 14.18
CA LYS A 640 9.01 -18.69 14.35
C LYS A 640 8.91 -17.82 13.10
N LEU A 641 9.18 -18.37 11.91
CA LEU A 641 9.12 -17.61 10.65
C LEU A 641 7.73 -16.99 10.43
N LEU A 642 6.67 -17.76 10.75
CA LEU A 642 5.28 -17.36 10.55
C LEU A 642 4.77 -16.36 11.58
N LEU A 643 5.18 -16.48 12.85
CA LEU A 643 4.56 -15.78 13.98
C LEU A 643 5.39 -14.62 14.53
N ASP A 644 6.72 -14.67 14.46
CA ASP A 644 7.62 -13.70 15.09
C ASP A 644 7.51 -12.31 14.43
N GLY A 645 7.04 -11.33 15.20
CA GLY A 645 6.72 -9.97 14.75
C GLY A 645 5.47 -9.84 13.88
N SER A 646 4.73 -10.93 13.62
CA SER A 646 3.50 -10.90 12.84
C SER A 646 2.35 -10.29 13.65
N ARG A 647 1.49 -9.50 13.00
CA ARG A 647 0.35 -8.85 13.67
C ARG A 647 -0.96 -9.27 13.01
N ALA A 648 -1.89 -9.87 13.77
CA ALA A 648 -3.16 -10.36 13.23
C ALA A 648 -3.02 -11.37 12.05
N VAL A 649 -1.97 -12.20 12.05
CA VAL A 649 -1.64 -13.13 10.96
C VAL A 649 -2.77 -14.10 10.60
N GLY A 650 -3.60 -14.48 11.56
CA GLY A 650 -4.75 -15.36 11.32
C GLY A 650 -5.82 -14.77 10.40
N ALA A 651 -5.82 -13.44 10.16
CA ALA A 651 -6.73 -12.83 9.21
C ALA A 651 -6.19 -12.83 7.78
N PHE A 652 -4.95 -12.39 7.57
CA PHE A 652 -4.42 -12.22 6.20
C PHE A 652 -3.76 -13.48 5.62
N CYS A 653 -3.27 -14.41 6.47
CA CYS A 653 -2.63 -15.66 6.02
C CYS A 653 -3.68 -16.76 5.88
N ARG A 654 -4.43 -16.76 4.77
CA ARG A 654 -5.63 -17.60 4.57
C ARG A 654 -5.53 -18.52 3.35
N PRO A 655 -6.26 -19.64 3.32
CA PRO A 655 -6.26 -20.54 2.17
C PRO A 655 -6.93 -19.92 0.94
N TYR A 656 -6.37 -20.15 -0.25
CA TYR A 656 -6.94 -19.70 -1.52
C TYR A 656 -6.42 -20.53 -2.71
N PRO A 657 -7.18 -20.64 -3.81
CA PRO A 657 -6.72 -21.32 -5.01
C PRO A 657 -5.75 -20.41 -5.79
N VAL A 658 -4.46 -20.77 -5.79
CA VAL A 658 -3.39 -20.02 -6.47
C VAL A 658 -3.54 -20.10 -7.98
N ALA A 659 -3.78 -21.31 -8.49
CA ALA A 659 -4.03 -21.58 -9.90
C ALA A 659 -5.14 -22.64 -10.04
N THR A 660 -6.17 -22.36 -10.82
CA THR A 660 -7.40 -23.16 -10.89
C THR A 660 -7.66 -23.68 -12.30
N VAL A 661 -7.99 -24.97 -12.45
CA VAL A 661 -8.57 -25.50 -13.70
C VAL A 661 -10.03 -25.09 -13.76
N GLY A 662 -10.40 -24.22 -14.71
CA GLY A 662 -11.64 -23.44 -14.59
C GLY A 662 -11.41 -22.19 -13.74
N TYR A 663 -12.46 -21.58 -13.21
CA TYR A 663 -12.33 -20.34 -12.43
C TYR A 663 -12.97 -20.42 -11.04
N PRO A 664 -12.38 -19.78 -10.02
CA PRO A 664 -12.96 -19.71 -8.69
C PRO A 664 -14.22 -18.85 -8.72
N GLU A 665 -15.36 -19.47 -8.41
CA GLU A 665 -16.67 -18.82 -8.36
C GLU A 665 -16.97 -18.26 -6.96
N ASP A 666 -16.52 -18.96 -5.91
CA ASP A 666 -16.76 -18.59 -4.52
C ASP A 666 -15.63 -19.13 -3.64
N ILE A 667 -15.08 -18.29 -2.77
CA ILE A 667 -14.06 -18.65 -1.79
C ILE A 667 -14.55 -18.24 -0.41
N SER A 668 -14.78 -19.20 0.49
CA SER A 668 -15.22 -18.93 1.85
C SER A 668 -14.21 -19.50 2.84
N PHE A 669 -13.76 -18.70 3.79
CA PHE A 669 -12.90 -19.15 4.89
C PHE A 669 -13.38 -18.57 6.22
N ASP A 670 -13.54 -19.43 7.22
CA ASP A 670 -13.85 -19.03 8.58
C ASP A 670 -12.69 -19.39 9.51
N ILE A 671 -12.06 -18.36 10.08
CA ILE A 671 -10.94 -18.48 11.03
C ILE A 671 -11.33 -19.35 12.24
N ASN A 672 -12.56 -19.20 12.74
CA ASN A 672 -13.01 -19.80 13.99
C ASN A 672 -13.34 -21.29 13.87
N SER A 673 -13.68 -21.77 12.67
CA SER A 673 -13.90 -23.20 12.42
C SER A 673 -12.79 -23.84 11.60
N THR A 674 -11.87 -23.04 11.04
CA THR A 674 -10.88 -23.41 10.01
C THR A 674 -11.49 -24.00 8.75
N LEU A 675 -12.80 -23.84 8.53
CA LEU A 675 -13.45 -24.35 7.33
C LEU A 675 -13.16 -23.43 6.15
N CYS A 676 -12.44 -23.94 5.17
CA CYS A 676 -12.34 -23.35 3.84
C CYS A 676 -13.24 -24.12 2.88
N ARG A 677 -14.03 -23.41 2.08
CA ARG A 677 -14.85 -23.96 0.99
C ARG A 677 -14.53 -23.18 -0.27
N ILE A 678 -14.13 -23.88 -1.33
CA ILE A 678 -13.86 -23.29 -2.64
C ILE A 678 -14.79 -23.93 -3.65
N LYS A 679 -15.51 -23.10 -4.41
CA LYS A 679 -16.30 -23.51 -5.56
C LYS A 679 -15.59 -23.10 -6.83
N VAL A 680 -15.42 -24.04 -7.74
CA VAL A 680 -14.78 -23.82 -9.04
C VAL A 680 -15.79 -24.13 -10.13
N ARG A 681 -15.97 -23.20 -11.05
CA ARG A 681 -16.76 -23.45 -12.25
C ARG A 681 -15.84 -23.93 -13.38
N VAL A 682 -16.16 -25.10 -13.92
CA VAL A 682 -15.36 -25.76 -14.98
C VAL A 682 -16.24 -25.92 -16.22
N ALA A 683 -15.80 -25.32 -17.32
CA ALA A 683 -16.44 -25.38 -18.62
C ALA A 683 -15.78 -26.45 -19.51
N PRO A 684 -16.48 -26.99 -20.52
CA PRO A 684 -15.91 -28.00 -21.44
C PRO A 684 -14.73 -27.51 -22.28
N THR A 685 -14.52 -26.19 -22.34
CA THR A 685 -13.42 -25.56 -23.08
C THR A 685 -12.16 -25.36 -22.22
N ASP A 686 -12.23 -25.62 -20.91
CA ASP A 686 -11.06 -25.54 -20.03
C ASP A 686 -10.07 -26.67 -20.31
N MET A 687 -8.79 -26.42 -20.05
CA MET A 687 -7.74 -27.40 -20.31
C MET A 687 -7.52 -28.30 -19.08
N PRO A 688 -7.32 -29.62 -19.27
CA PRO A 688 -6.98 -30.52 -18.16
C PRO A 688 -5.69 -30.08 -17.45
N GLY A 689 -5.63 -30.26 -16.14
CA GLY A 689 -4.49 -29.87 -15.34
C GLY A 689 -4.74 -30.10 -13.86
N VAL A 690 -3.97 -29.40 -13.03
CA VAL A 690 -4.04 -29.51 -11.57
C VAL A 690 -4.35 -28.14 -10.97
N THR A 691 -5.38 -28.09 -10.13
CA THR A 691 -5.69 -26.92 -9.30
C THR A 691 -4.78 -26.91 -8.08
N GLN A 692 -4.06 -25.82 -7.87
CA GLN A 692 -3.17 -25.62 -6.73
C GLN A 692 -3.83 -24.68 -5.73
N ILE A 693 -3.93 -25.14 -4.47
CA ILE A 693 -4.55 -24.40 -3.36
C ILE A 693 -3.50 -24.20 -2.29
N TYR A 694 -3.28 -22.95 -1.88
CA TYR A 694 -2.47 -22.65 -0.71
C TYR A 694 -3.27 -22.96 0.56
N VAL A 695 -2.67 -23.70 1.49
CA VAL A 695 -3.24 -24.16 2.75
C VAL A 695 -2.26 -23.78 3.88
N PRO A 696 -2.49 -22.66 4.57
CA PRO A 696 -1.52 -22.07 5.50
C PRO A 696 -1.31 -22.90 6.76
N PHE A 697 -0.05 -23.13 7.14
CA PHE A 697 0.29 -23.76 8.42
C PHE A 697 -0.24 -22.99 9.63
N VAL A 698 -0.41 -21.66 9.51
CA VAL A 698 -1.02 -20.80 10.54
C VAL A 698 -2.37 -21.35 11.02
N HIS A 699 -3.14 -21.99 10.13
CA HIS A 699 -4.46 -22.54 10.44
C HIS A 699 -4.53 -24.06 10.42
N TYR A 700 -3.65 -24.73 9.67
CA TYR A 700 -3.79 -26.13 9.31
C TYR A 700 -2.61 -27.01 9.71
N ALA A 701 -1.61 -26.48 10.41
CA ALA A 701 -0.51 -27.31 10.92
C ALA A 701 -1.01 -28.30 12.00
N SER A 702 -0.36 -29.46 12.09
CA SER A 702 -0.56 -30.43 13.18
C SER A 702 -0.32 -29.80 14.55
N ASP A 703 0.77 -29.05 14.66
CA ASP A 703 1.13 -28.22 15.80
C ASP A 703 1.74 -26.89 15.33
N LEU A 704 1.53 -25.83 16.10
CA LEU A 704 2.08 -24.50 15.83
C LEU A 704 2.55 -23.84 17.12
N GLU A 705 3.33 -24.58 17.91
CA GLU A 705 3.94 -24.06 19.13
C GLU A 705 5.28 -23.39 18.84
N TRP A 706 5.39 -22.15 19.29
CA TRP A 706 6.65 -21.43 19.41
C TRP A 706 6.78 -20.97 20.86
N ARG A 707 7.47 -21.78 21.69
CA ARG A 707 7.74 -21.51 23.11
C ARG A 707 9.20 -21.12 23.31
N LEU A 708 9.44 -20.15 24.19
CA LEU A 708 10.76 -19.81 24.73
C LEU A 708 10.88 -20.45 26.12
N ASP A 709 12.04 -20.99 26.48
CA ASP A 709 12.37 -21.46 27.83
C ASP A 709 12.56 -20.26 28.79
N GLU A 710 12.66 -20.52 30.10
CA GLU A 710 12.88 -19.49 31.13
C GLU A 710 14.16 -18.66 30.93
N ALA A 711 15.06 -19.09 30.03
CA ALA A 711 16.28 -18.38 29.64
C ALA A 711 16.18 -17.73 28.25
N GLY A 712 14.97 -17.62 27.68
CA GLY A 712 14.72 -17.00 26.38
C GLY A 712 15.14 -17.83 25.15
N ARG A 713 15.42 -19.13 25.30
CA ARG A 713 15.82 -20.02 24.20
C ARG A 713 14.61 -20.76 23.62
N PRO A 714 14.55 -21.03 22.31
CA PRO A 714 13.46 -21.83 21.74
C PRO A 714 13.44 -23.24 22.35
N THR A 715 12.33 -23.65 22.97
CA THR A 715 12.14 -25.04 23.40
C THR A 715 11.92 -25.89 22.15
N GLY A 716 12.99 -26.49 21.64
CA GLY A 716 13.01 -27.23 20.37
C GLY A 716 14.38 -27.26 19.69
N ALA A 717 15.33 -26.42 20.13
CA ALA A 717 16.72 -26.49 19.66
C ALA A 717 17.44 -27.68 20.32
N SER A 718 17.57 -28.78 19.59
CA SER A 718 18.37 -29.94 19.99
C SER A 718 19.81 -29.51 20.33
N ARG A 719 20.19 -29.64 21.61
CA ARG A 719 21.59 -29.77 22.00
C ARG A 719 22.05 -31.15 21.54
N SER A 720 22.88 -31.22 20.51
CA SER A 720 23.65 -32.43 20.25
C SER A 720 24.68 -32.56 21.38
N SER A 721 24.42 -33.39 22.37
CA SER A 721 25.45 -33.89 23.27
C SER A 721 25.52 -35.40 23.11
N SER A 722 26.52 -35.82 22.34
CA SER A 722 27.06 -37.16 22.35
C SER A 722 27.50 -37.53 23.77
N GLN A 723 26.67 -38.23 24.53
CA GLN A 723 27.13 -39.23 25.49
C GLN A 723 26.09 -40.35 25.58
N GLN A 724 26.55 -41.51 25.15
CA GLN A 724 25.89 -42.79 25.20
C GLN A 724 25.84 -43.25 26.65
N SER A 725 24.64 -43.51 27.19
CA SER A 725 24.47 -44.35 28.37
C SER A 725 23.29 -45.29 28.11
N LEU A 726 23.62 -46.57 28.05
CA LEU A 726 22.70 -47.70 28.01
C LEU A 726 21.96 -47.78 29.34
N LEU A 727 20.63 -47.81 29.33
CA LEU A 727 19.78 -48.70 30.16
C LEU A 727 18.29 -48.50 29.85
N GLU A 728 17.67 -49.64 29.55
CA GLU A 728 16.25 -50.05 29.68
C GLU A 728 15.14 -49.26 28.96
N ALA A 729 14.45 -50.02 28.10
CA ALA A 729 13.29 -49.63 27.35
C ALA A 729 11.99 -49.84 28.16
N ASP A 730 11.10 -48.85 28.13
CA ASP A 730 9.72 -48.95 28.56
C ASP A 730 8.79 -48.67 27.35
N PRO A 731 7.92 -49.60 26.93
CA PRO A 731 7.13 -49.46 25.71
C PRO A 731 5.77 -48.79 25.98
N SER A 732 5.75 -47.59 26.54
CA SER A 732 4.52 -46.78 26.59
C SER A 732 4.78 -45.27 26.71
N SER A 733 5.35 -44.65 25.66
CA SER A 733 5.02 -43.27 25.33
C SER A 733 5.23 -43.04 23.85
N LYS A 734 4.16 -42.71 23.12
CA LYS A 734 4.29 -42.08 21.80
C LYS A 734 4.59 -40.60 22.03
N THR A 735 5.80 -40.30 22.50
CA THR A 735 6.37 -38.96 22.38
C THR A 735 6.96 -38.87 20.98
N GLY A 736 6.17 -38.36 20.05
CA GLY A 736 6.64 -38.05 18.70
C GLY A 736 7.79 -37.05 18.81
N ARG A 737 8.98 -37.48 18.39
CA ARG A 737 10.13 -36.61 18.13
C ARG A 737 9.68 -35.51 17.16
N SER A 738 9.56 -34.26 17.62
CA SER A 738 9.36 -33.13 16.73
C SER A 738 10.70 -32.85 16.03
N THR A 739 10.82 -33.33 14.81
CA THR A 739 11.68 -32.69 13.82
C THR A 739 11.02 -31.36 13.49
N GLY A 740 11.72 -30.24 13.54
CA GLY A 740 11.18 -28.87 13.47
C GLY A 740 10.52 -28.43 12.15
N ASN A 741 9.93 -29.36 11.39
CA ASN A 741 9.19 -29.10 10.16
C ASN A 741 7.69 -29.19 10.45
N LEU A 742 6.94 -28.17 10.02
CA LEU A 742 5.49 -28.17 10.13
C LEU A 742 4.87 -29.09 9.07
N GLU A 743 3.80 -29.78 9.43
CA GLU A 743 3.03 -30.66 8.53
C GLU A 743 1.54 -30.32 8.61
N LEU A 744 0.82 -30.48 7.49
CA LEU A 744 -0.62 -30.25 7.44
C LEU A 744 -1.39 -31.37 8.16
N ASP A 745 -2.38 -31.01 8.97
CA ASP A 745 -3.31 -31.94 9.62
C ASP A 745 -4.76 -31.58 9.26
N ILE A 746 -5.23 -32.10 8.12
CA ILE A 746 -6.47 -31.67 7.47
C ILE A 746 -7.42 -32.82 7.13
N ASP A 747 -8.72 -32.55 7.19
CA ASP A 747 -9.81 -33.31 6.55
C ASP A 747 -10.20 -32.58 5.25
N VAL A 748 -10.19 -33.29 4.12
CA VAL A 748 -10.49 -32.72 2.80
C VAL A 748 -11.63 -33.50 2.16
N ARG A 749 -12.68 -32.77 1.77
CA ARG A 749 -13.85 -33.32 1.06
C ARG A 749 -13.99 -32.64 -0.28
N ALA A 750 -13.58 -33.32 -1.35
CA ALA A 750 -13.78 -32.87 -2.72
C ALA A 750 -15.06 -33.52 -3.30
N SER A 751 -15.82 -32.76 -4.09
CA SER A 751 -17.00 -33.27 -4.79
C SER A 751 -16.65 -34.29 -5.88
N ILE A 752 -15.42 -34.22 -6.41
CA ILE A 752 -14.91 -35.07 -7.47
C ILE A 752 -13.38 -35.11 -7.42
N GLY A 753 -12.79 -36.13 -8.06
CA GLY A 753 -11.36 -36.20 -8.31
C GLY A 753 -10.56 -36.69 -7.12
N SER A 754 -9.25 -36.47 -7.18
CA SER A 754 -8.29 -36.84 -6.14
C SER A 754 -7.45 -35.63 -5.76
N TRP A 755 -6.79 -35.70 -4.59
CA TRP A 755 -5.92 -34.64 -4.13
C TRP A 755 -4.68 -35.21 -3.44
N THR A 756 -3.61 -34.41 -3.45
CA THR A 756 -2.36 -34.66 -2.73
C THR A 756 -1.90 -33.37 -2.05
N THR A 757 -0.98 -33.47 -1.10
CA THR A 757 -0.39 -32.31 -0.40
C THR A 757 1.13 -32.31 -0.48
N GLU A 758 1.73 -31.12 -0.48
CA GLU A 758 3.16 -30.91 -0.34
C GLU A 758 3.39 -29.55 0.33
N GLY A 759 4.09 -29.54 1.47
CA GLY A 759 4.29 -28.32 2.26
C GLY A 759 2.95 -27.65 2.62
N GLN A 760 2.80 -26.38 2.21
CA GLN A 760 1.58 -25.59 2.41
C GLN A 760 0.64 -25.61 1.20
N TYR A 761 0.73 -26.62 0.34
CA TYR A 761 -0.09 -26.70 -0.88
C TYR A 761 -0.89 -28.01 -0.95
N LEU A 762 -2.12 -27.86 -1.44
CA LEU A 762 -2.99 -28.96 -1.86
C LEU A 762 -3.16 -28.91 -3.38
N TYR A 763 -2.96 -30.05 -4.02
CA TYR A 763 -3.10 -30.23 -5.46
C TYR A 763 -4.34 -31.06 -5.75
N TRP A 764 -5.34 -30.46 -6.40
CA TRP A 764 -6.63 -31.09 -6.70
C TRP A 764 -6.74 -31.38 -8.19
N THR A 765 -6.91 -32.66 -8.53
CA THR A 765 -7.00 -33.16 -9.91
C THR A 765 -8.40 -33.71 -10.16
N TYR A 766 -9.03 -33.25 -11.24
CA TYR A 766 -10.37 -33.66 -11.65
C TYR A 766 -10.54 -33.50 -13.17
N ASP A 767 -11.48 -34.26 -13.74
CA ASP A 767 -11.77 -34.23 -15.17
C ASP A 767 -12.52 -32.96 -15.58
N VAL A 768 -12.23 -32.47 -16.79
CA VAL A 768 -13.02 -31.40 -17.43
C VAL A 768 -14.36 -31.97 -17.90
N PRO A 769 -15.51 -31.43 -17.46
CA PRO A 769 -16.82 -32.00 -17.76
C PRO A 769 -17.26 -31.72 -19.21
N ARG A 770 -18.22 -32.54 -19.69
CA ARG A 770 -18.87 -32.31 -21.01
C ARG A 770 -19.85 -31.14 -21.01
N THR A 771 -20.36 -30.76 -19.84
CA THR A 771 -21.26 -29.62 -19.62
C THR A 771 -20.71 -28.77 -18.50
N GLU A 772 -20.84 -27.44 -18.58
CA GLU A 772 -20.38 -26.55 -17.51
C GLU A 772 -20.94 -27.00 -16.15
N THR A 773 -20.05 -27.19 -15.17
CA THR A 773 -20.38 -27.75 -13.86
C THR A 773 -19.58 -27.04 -12.79
N THR A 774 -20.17 -26.86 -11.61
CA THR A 774 -19.46 -26.36 -10.42
C THR A 774 -18.98 -27.52 -9.55
N TYR A 775 -17.69 -27.57 -9.28
CA TYR A 775 -17.07 -28.48 -8.32
C TYR A 775 -16.79 -27.76 -7.01
N THR A 776 -16.72 -28.50 -5.92
CA THR A 776 -16.47 -27.95 -4.58
C THR A 776 -15.41 -28.77 -3.86
N ILE A 777 -14.54 -28.07 -3.13
CA ILE A 777 -13.64 -28.68 -2.16
C ILE A 777 -13.80 -27.98 -0.81
N GLU A 778 -13.90 -28.78 0.25
CA GLU A 778 -13.90 -28.34 1.64
C GLU A 778 -12.62 -28.81 2.33
N ILE A 779 -11.96 -27.91 3.05
CA ILE A 779 -10.73 -28.17 3.80
C ILE A 779 -10.97 -27.72 5.25
N ARG A 780 -10.67 -28.58 6.22
CA ARG A 780 -10.81 -28.29 7.65
C ARG A 780 -9.62 -28.86 8.40
N ARG A 781 -9.15 -28.19 9.47
CA ARG A 781 -8.13 -28.77 10.35
C ARG A 781 -8.71 -29.90 11.21
N ASN A 782 -8.00 -31.01 11.33
CA ASN A 782 -8.36 -32.06 12.28
C ASN A 782 -8.21 -31.56 13.73
N GLY A 783 -9.13 -31.93 14.61
CA GLY A 783 -9.11 -31.45 16.00
C GLY A 783 -9.51 -29.97 16.20
N GLY A 784 -9.99 -29.29 15.16
CA GLY A 784 -10.49 -27.92 15.23
C GLY A 784 -9.39 -26.85 15.10
N PRO A 785 -9.70 -25.56 15.37
CA PRO A 785 -8.73 -24.48 15.25
C PRO A 785 -7.54 -24.63 16.20
N LEU A 786 -6.35 -24.25 15.73
CA LEU A 786 -5.16 -24.12 16.59
C LEU A 786 -5.39 -23.03 17.63
N ARG A 787 -5.01 -23.32 18.89
CA ARG A 787 -4.84 -22.27 19.89
C ARG A 787 -3.52 -21.57 19.63
N VAL A 788 -3.54 -20.56 18.78
CA VAL A 788 -2.38 -19.67 18.63
C VAL A 788 -2.30 -18.84 19.91
N ASN A 789 -1.47 -19.29 20.85
CA ASN A 789 -1.27 -18.59 22.11
C ASN A 789 -0.37 -17.38 21.85
N TYR A 790 -0.97 -16.27 21.40
CA TYR A 790 -0.29 -14.99 21.28
C TYR A 790 0.23 -14.50 22.66
N ASN A 791 -0.32 -15.05 23.75
CA ASN A 791 -0.07 -14.66 25.14
C ASN A 791 0.59 -15.77 25.96
N ALA A 792 1.87 -16.08 25.71
CA ALA A 792 2.60 -17.04 26.55
C ALA A 792 2.81 -16.55 28.01
N LYS A 793 2.63 -15.25 28.31
CA LYS A 793 2.84 -14.69 29.67
C LYS A 793 1.60 -14.72 30.59
N ARG A 794 0.39 -15.08 30.11
CA ARG A 794 -0.83 -14.90 30.93
C ARG A 794 -1.20 -16.06 31.86
N ASP A 795 -0.77 -17.27 31.57
CA ASP A 795 -1.23 -18.45 32.32
C ASP A 795 -0.34 -18.84 33.51
N GLN A 796 0.85 -18.24 33.67
CA GLN A 796 1.73 -18.54 34.81
C GLN A 796 1.57 -17.58 36.00
N GLY A 797 1.13 -16.33 35.79
CA GLY A 797 0.99 -15.35 36.87
C GLY A 797 -0.30 -15.47 37.70
N LEU A 798 -1.43 -15.81 37.06
CA LEU A 798 -2.72 -15.74 37.75
C LEU A 798 -2.91 -16.79 38.86
N TRP A 799 -2.26 -17.95 38.77
CA TRP A 799 -2.39 -19.01 39.79
C TRP A 799 -1.34 -18.92 40.91
N ALA A 800 -0.19 -18.28 40.67
CA ALA A 800 0.83 -18.04 41.67
C ALA A 800 0.42 -16.86 42.58
N ASP A 801 -0.06 -15.77 41.98
CA ASP A 801 -0.43 -14.55 42.71
C ASP A 801 -1.67 -14.72 43.58
N ILE A 802 -2.60 -15.63 43.22
CA ILE A 802 -3.78 -15.93 44.04
C ILE A 802 -3.41 -16.72 45.31
N LYS A 803 -2.37 -17.56 45.29
CA LYS A 803 -1.92 -18.28 46.49
C LYS A 803 -1.25 -17.37 47.50
N GLU A 804 -0.43 -16.43 47.01
CA GLU A 804 0.29 -15.49 47.86
C GLU A 804 -0.63 -14.42 48.46
N TYR A 805 -1.71 -14.05 47.77
CA TYR A 805 -2.67 -13.05 48.27
C TYR A 805 -3.70 -13.59 49.26
N PHE A 806 -4.01 -14.89 49.23
CA PHE A 806 -5.04 -15.48 50.11
C PHE A 806 -4.50 -16.31 51.27
N GLY A 807 -3.23 -16.74 51.27
CA GLY A 807 -2.64 -17.45 52.42
C GLY A 807 -3.34 -18.78 52.75
N TRP A 808 -3.64 -19.59 51.73
CA TRP A 808 -4.17 -20.95 51.90
C TRP A 808 -3.01 -21.93 51.65
N ASP A 809 -2.63 -22.68 52.68
CA ASP A 809 -1.72 -23.83 52.59
C ASP A 809 -2.26 -24.93 51.67
#